data_AF-A0A8J6YZ80-F1
#
_entry.id   AF-A0A8J6YZ80-F1
#
_cell.length_a   1.000
_cell.length_b   1.000
_cell.length_c   1.000
_cell.angle_alpha   90.00
_cell.angle_beta   90.00
_cell.angle_gamma   90.00
#
_symmetry.space_group_name_H-M   'P 1'
#
loop_
_entity.id
_entity.type
_entity.pdbx_description
1 polymer ?
#
loop_
_entity_poly.entity_id
_entity_poly.type
_entity_poly.pdbx_seq_one_letter_code
_entity_poly.pdbx_strand_id
1 'polypeptide(L)'
;MGLKPDLTAPGVGIRSSVPSWNGEYSDAYADLEGTSMASPHVAGAAALLLDKNPALLPFEVKGILTNNATEISDLQGNRYSLLAQGAGRLDLTKTAGAKAVALVEERSDAVRDGVNTPYETGSFSFGLLNAGSGAERTVTVRDIAGASSSYAVSFRWFGAEGGTVTTSRSTLTVPAGGESSFSVQLSIPEGTADGKYEGELLLTGEGGNELHLPLLVYVGQADLPNVISDVQFAPPIFSPNGDGAQDTTEIGFKVNLATDYVSLDVFDENGDWVGVIAEEEGGLPPGSYGISGWDGTVSDYENTFSLPDGYYFAVPYWGDAEGYYPIEEEAAAFVIDRESPVSTMDDPAITVTNRVGTITGMIHDDLLVRLFGDFSAVGVAALYEANGHVAQADGTIDENGHFSISVPIVSGENNFDIYVYDAAMNGVLEPAHHVSYQAEEEPGPVDLSAVSSSEQVHRGEAFTIGVHFSPAEDLYSAQFSLTYDASLNKGSIDPSPELARYQAEHGEAGLIVHESVYELPDGLVRSDYVVSLAGDFSGYTGDGTLATFHFSGEEPGTYLFGLSNARMLNSNGEDLTMGTLSGASIQILPSGGGGSDQYAITGTIRAEAFGAGVDYGETWYEGTDGVHKVTVEAIDAQGNVKGVGRVAPDGSYRIVIPAGAYTVRVAVPGHFGAAQGINVNADTTLHFGPLPAGDVNGDEVIDLKDLQQAAKAFGKTKGSGWPNARVSAADLNRDGSIDLLDISFILNRYGERK
;
A
#
# COMPACT_ATOMS: atom_id res chain seq x y z
N MET A 1 -28.47 12.82 -44.34
CA MET A 1 -29.21 12.30 -43.17
C MET A 1 -29.23 10.77 -43.19
N GLY A 2 -28.25 10.14 -42.53
CA GLY A 2 -28.15 8.69 -42.41
C GLY A 2 -28.70 8.21 -41.06
N LEU A 3 -29.03 6.91 -40.96
CA LEU A 3 -29.40 6.31 -39.68
C LEU A 3 -28.14 6.03 -38.85
N LYS A 4 -28.09 6.60 -37.64
CA LYS A 4 -27.09 6.32 -36.60
C LYS A 4 -27.74 6.36 -35.21
N PRO A 5 -27.20 5.63 -34.21
CA PRO A 5 -26.08 4.66 -34.30
C PRO A 5 -26.44 3.42 -35.13
N ASP A 6 -25.46 2.60 -35.50
CA ASP A 6 -25.73 1.38 -36.32
C ASP A 6 -26.37 0.26 -35.49
N LEU A 7 -25.89 0.06 -34.27
CA LEU A 7 -26.38 -0.90 -33.27
C LEU A 7 -25.95 -0.45 -31.86
N THR A 8 -26.45 -1.12 -30.83
CA THR A 8 -26.10 -0.88 -29.42
C THR A 8 -25.38 -2.08 -28.81
N ALA A 9 -24.55 -1.84 -27.79
CA ALA A 9 -23.94 -2.87 -26.96
C ALA A 9 -23.89 -2.39 -25.49
N PRO A 10 -23.65 -3.29 -24.51
CA PRO A 10 -23.52 -2.91 -23.11
C PRO A 10 -22.40 -1.88 -22.88
N GLY A 11 -22.73 -0.77 -22.24
CA GLY A 11 -21.77 0.33 -21.98
C GLY A 11 -21.93 1.00 -20.63
N VAL A 12 -22.74 0.46 -19.71
CA VAL A 12 -22.96 1.03 -18.37
C VAL A 12 -22.56 -0.01 -17.33
N GLY A 13 -21.79 0.39 -16.31
CA GLY A 13 -21.31 -0.51 -15.27
C GLY A 13 -20.40 -1.60 -15.83
N ILE A 14 -19.53 -1.24 -16.79
CA ILE A 14 -18.61 -2.19 -17.42
C ILE A 14 -17.33 -2.22 -16.60
N ARG A 15 -17.12 -3.32 -15.88
CA ARG A 15 -15.87 -3.57 -15.16
C ARG A 15 -14.75 -3.90 -16.14
N SER A 16 -13.72 -3.06 -16.19
CA SER A 16 -12.55 -3.25 -17.04
C SER A 16 -11.27 -2.78 -16.36
N SER A 17 -10.12 -3.03 -17.00
CA SER A 17 -8.80 -2.66 -16.50
C SER A 17 -8.57 -1.14 -16.55
N VAL A 18 -8.02 -0.57 -15.49
CA VAL A 18 -7.52 0.82 -15.40
C VAL A 18 -6.11 0.85 -14.81
N PRO A 19 -5.32 1.93 -15.02
CA PRO A 19 -4.01 2.05 -14.40
C PRO A 19 -4.08 2.00 -12.87
N SER A 20 -3.12 1.33 -12.23
CA SER A 20 -2.88 1.38 -10.78
C SER A 20 -1.46 1.87 -10.56
N TRP A 21 -1.32 2.99 -9.84
CA TRP A 21 -0.03 3.66 -9.61
C TRP A 21 0.61 3.30 -8.26
N ASN A 22 -0.11 2.59 -7.39
CA ASN A 22 0.37 2.10 -6.10
C ASN A 22 0.83 0.63 -6.14
N GLY A 23 0.70 -0.05 -7.28
CA GLY A 23 1.05 -1.47 -7.43
C GLY A 23 0.01 -2.45 -6.88
N GLU A 24 -1.10 -1.96 -6.32
CA GLU A 24 -2.19 -2.79 -5.81
C GLU A 24 -3.11 -3.23 -6.95
N TYR A 25 -3.25 -4.54 -7.11
CA TYR A 25 -4.03 -5.12 -8.21
C TYR A 25 -5.55 -4.92 -8.03
N SER A 26 -6.02 -4.67 -6.80
CA SER A 26 -7.42 -4.35 -6.53
C SER A 26 -7.89 -3.07 -7.22
N ASP A 27 -6.96 -2.12 -7.39
CA ASP A 27 -7.23 -0.78 -7.92
C ASP A 27 -7.02 -0.73 -9.45
N ALA A 28 -6.52 -1.82 -10.05
CA ALA A 28 -6.30 -1.96 -11.49
C ALA A 28 -7.59 -2.27 -12.29
N TYR A 29 -8.76 -2.21 -11.65
CA TYR A 29 -10.06 -2.43 -12.27
C TYR A 29 -11.10 -1.44 -11.75
N ALA A 30 -11.85 -0.84 -12.67
CA ALA A 30 -12.94 0.07 -12.35
C ALA A 30 -14.19 -0.24 -13.18
N ASP A 31 -15.34 0.09 -12.62
CA ASP A 31 -16.63 0.08 -13.31
C ASP A 31 -16.80 1.43 -14.00
N LEU A 32 -16.77 1.44 -15.34
CA LEU A 32 -16.91 2.64 -16.15
C LEU A 32 -18.19 2.60 -16.99
N GLU A 33 -18.61 3.77 -17.46
CA GLU A 33 -19.77 3.95 -18.32
C GLU A 33 -19.46 4.83 -19.53
N GLY A 34 -20.17 4.58 -20.63
CA GLY A 34 -20.06 5.34 -21.85
C GLY A 34 -20.13 4.48 -23.12
N THR A 35 -20.37 5.14 -24.25
CA THR A 35 -20.27 4.50 -25.57
C THR A 35 -18.85 4.00 -25.86
N SER A 36 -17.84 4.62 -25.25
CA SER A 36 -16.45 4.13 -25.21
C SER A 36 -16.32 2.72 -24.66
N MET A 37 -17.21 2.30 -23.74
CA MET A 37 -17.25 0.95 -23.16
C MET A 37 -18.12 -0.01 -23.96
N ALA A 38 -19.12 0.50 -24.69
CA ALA A 38 -19.92 -0.28 -25.63
C ALA A 38 -19.14 -0.67 -26.90
N SER A 39 -18.37 0.27 -27.46
CA SER A 39 -17.57 0.09 -28.67
C SER A 39 -16.67 -1.18 -28.68
N PRO A 40 -15.87 -1.48 -27.62
CA PRO A 40 -15.01 -2.66 -27.61
C PRO A 40 -15.78 -3.99 -27.62
N HIS A 41 -17.03 -4.04 -27.14
CA HIS A 41 -17.87 -5.24 -27.27
C HIS A 41 -18.17 -5.55 -28.74
N VAL A 42 -18.47 -4.51 -29.54
CA VAL A 42 -18.71 -4.65 -30.97
C VAL A 42 -17.41 -4.99 -31.71
N ALA A 43 -16.29 -4.39 -31.33
CA ALA A 43 -14.98 -4.72 -31.88
C ALA A 43 -14.62 -6.21 -31.65
N GLY A 44 -14.86 -6.73 -30.44
CA GLY A 44 -14.68 -8.15 -30.13
C GLY A 44 -15.59 -9.06 -30.97
N ALA A 45 -16.86 -8.69 -31.17
CA ALA A 45 -17.78 -9.43 -32.03
C ALA A 45 -17.34 -9.47 -33.50
N ALA A 46 -16.85 -8.34 -34.02
CA ALA A 46 -16.29 -8.26 -35.36
C ALA A 46 -15.05 -9.16 -35.49
N ALA A 47 -14.17 -9.18 -34.48
CA ALA A 47 -13.00 -10.07 -34.45
C ALA A 47 -13.41 -11.56 -34.48
N LEU A 48 -14.42 -11.96 -33.70
CA LEU A 48 -14.94 -13.34 -33.70
C LEU A 48 -15.57 -13.74 -35.05
N LEU A 49 -16.26 -12.82 -35.72
CA LEU A 49 -16.78 -13.04 -37.07
C LEU A 49 -15.64 -13.27 -38.07
N LEU A 50 -14.59 -12.45 -38.02
CA LEU A 50 -13.43 -12.57 -38.89
C LEU A 50 -12.60 -13.82 -38.59
N ASP A 51 -12.51 -14.26 -37.33
CA ASP A 51 -11.88 -15.54 -36.98
C ASP A 51 -12.65 -16.72 -37.58
N LYS A 52 -13.99 -16.67 -37.52
CA LYS A 52 -14.85 -17.70 -38.12
C LYS A 52 -14.79 -17.69 -39.65
N ASN A 53 -14.77 -16.52 -40.28
CA ASN A 53 -14.68 -16.36 -41.73
C ASN A 53 -13.79 -15.17 -42.10
N PRO A 54 -12.48 -15.41 -42.31
CA PRO A 54 -11.52 -14.35 -42.63
C PRO A 54 -11.73 -13.68 -44.00
N ALA A 55 -12.61 -14.23 -44.85
CA ALA A 55 -12.91 -13.68 -46.17
C ALA A 55 -14.01 -12.60 -46.13
N LEU A 56 -14.67 -12.38 -44.99
CA LEU A 56 -15.70 -11.36 -44.85
C LEU A 56 -15.12 -9.96 -45.08
N LEU A 57 -15.83 -9.17 -45.88
CA LEU A 57 -15.49 -7.77 -46.13
C LEU A 57 -16.00 -6.88 -44.97
N PRO A 58 -15.40 -5.69 -44.73
CA PRO A 58 -15.77 -4.84 -43.62
C PRO A 58 -17.27 -4.48 -43.55
N PHE A 59 -17.89 -4.21 -44.70
CA PHE A 59 -19.34 -3.92 -44.76
C PHE A 59 -20.21 -5.16 -44.55
N GLU A 60 -19.71 -6.36 -44.86
CA GLU A 60 -20.41 -7.62 -44.56
C GLU A 60 -20.36 -7.89 -43.05
N VAL A 61 -19.21 -7.68 -42.41
CA VAL A 61 -19.09 -7.78 -40.94
C VAL A 61 -20.08 -6.83 -40.27
N LYS A 62 -20.11 -5.56 -40.68
CA LYS A 62 -21.06 -4.57 -40.18
C LYS A 62 -22.51 -5.00 -40.42
N GLY A 63 -22.84 -5.41 -41.66
CA GLY A 63 -24.18 -5.84 -42.05
C GLY A 63 -24.66 -7.07 -41.27
N ILE A 64 -23.79 -8.06 -41.06
CA ILE A 64 -24.12 -9.26 -40.27
C ILE A 64 -24.46 -8.87 -38.83
N LEU A 65 -23.65 -8.00 -38.21
CA LEU A 65 -23.88 -7.53 -36.85
C LEU A 65 -25.21 -6.77 -36.72
N THR A 66 -25.53 -5.89 -37.67
CA THR A 66 -26.77 -5.10 -37.63
C THR A 66 -27.99 -5.93 -38.01
N ASN A 67 -27.91 -6.78 -39.05
CA ASN A 67 -29.05 -7.61 -39.49
C ASN A 67 -29.50 -8.61 -38.43
N ASN A 68 -28.61 -9.01 -37.52
CA ASN A 68 -28.86 -10.02 -36.50
C ASN A 68 -28.95 -9.43 -35.08
N ALA A 69 -29.03 -8.10 -34.96
CA ALA A 69 -29.20 -7.44 -33.68
C ALA A 69 -30.56 -7.80 -33.05
N THR A 70 -30.60 -7.76 -31.73
CA THR A 70 -31.82 -8.01 -30.95
C THR A 70 -32.42 -6.68 -30.52
N GLU A 71 -33.62 -6.38 -31.03
CA GLU A 71 -34.42 -5.23 -30.63
C GLU A 71 -34.61 -5.18 -29.11
N ILE A 72 -34.45 -3.99 -28.54
CA ILE A 72 -34.64 -3.73 -27.11
C ILE A 72 -35.76 -2.72 -26.87
N SER A 73 -36.36 -2.83 -25.68
CA SER A 73 -37.42 -1.96 -25.19
C SER A 73 -37.06 -1.45 -23.80
N ASP A 74 -37.67 -0.34 -23.39
CA ASP A 74 -37.60 0.15 -22.02
C ASP A 74 -38.29 -0.83 -21.02
N LEU A 75 -38.19 -0.52 -19.73
CA LEU A 75 -38.78 -1.34 -18.67
C LEU A 75 -40.32 -1.41 -18.72
N GLN A 76 -40.96 -0.48 -19.42
CA GLN A 76 -42.39 -0.44 -19.63
C GLN A 76 -42.81 -1.19 -20.91
N GLY A 77 -41.84 -1.71 -21.68
CA GLY A 77 -42.06 -2.43 -22.92
C GLY A 77 -42.17 -1.52 -24.15
N ASN A 78 -41.94 -0.21 -24.02
CA ASN A 78 -41.92 0.69 -25.17
C ASN A 78 -40.62 0.52 -25.95
N ARG A 79 -40.73 0.55 -27.27
CA ARG A 79 -39.59 0.44 -28.18
C ARG A 79 -38.71 1.69 -28.08
N TYR A 80 -37.40 1.52 -28.09
CA TYR A 80 -36.50 2.65 -28.33
C TYR A 80 -36.53 3.08 -29.81
N SER A 81 -36.41 4.39 -30.06
CA SER A 81 -36.23 4.92 -31.40
C SER A 81 -35.00 4.29 -32.07
N LEU A 82 -35.05 4.11 -33.40
CA LEU A 82 -33.89 3.68 -34.19
C LEU A 82 -32.70 4.64 -34.03
N LEU A 83 -32.94 5.92 -33.76
CA LEU A 83 -31.89 6.91 -33.47
C LEU A 83 -31.24 6.74 -32.08
N ALA A 84 -31.80 5.89 -31.22
CA ALA A 84 -31.24 5.55 -29.92
C ALA A 84 -30.58 4.17 -29.92
N GLN A 85 -31.23 3.15 -30.50
CA GLN A 85 -30.75 1.75 -30.46
C GLN A 85 -30.11 1.24 -31.75
N GLY A 86 -30.17 1.99 -32.85
CA GLY A 86 -29.81 1.50 -34.18
C GLY A 86 -30.66 0.29 -34.57
N ALA A 87 -30.01 -0.76 -35.08
CA ALA A 87 -30.66 -2.05 -35.36
C ALA A 87 -31.06 -2.84 -34.11
N GLY A 88 -30.61 -2.43 -32.92
CA GLY A 88 -30.82 -3.11 -31.65
C GLY A 88 -29.52 -3.51 -30.97
N ARG A 89 -29.63 -4.27 -29.88
CA ARG A 89 -28.48 -4.76 -29.12
C ARG A 89 -27.75 -5.89 -29.85
N LEU A 90 -26.42 -5.82 -29.92
CA LEU A 90 -25.54 -6.90 -30.36
C LEU A 90 -25.97 -8.27 -29.77
N ASP A 91 -26.10 -9.27 -30.66
CA ASP A 91 -26.43 -10.65 -30.30
C ASP A 91 -25.45 -11.62 -30.98
N LEU A 92 -24.44 -12.07 -30.23
CA LEU A 92 -23.41 -12.96 -30.76
C LEU A 92 -23.96 -14.31 -31.25
N THR A 93 -25.06 -14.80 -30.67
CA THR A 93 -25.60 -16.11 -31.05
C THR A 93 -26.27 -16.03 -32.41
N LYS A 94 -27.10 -15.01 -32.63
CA LYS A 94 -27.72 -14.76 -33.94
C LYS A 94 -26.67 -14.40 -34.99
N THR A 95 -25.74 -13.51 -34.63
CA THR A 95 -24.61 -13.08 -35.47
C THR A 95 -23.77 -14.28 -35.94
N ALA A 96 -23.40 -15.18 -35.03
CA ALA A 96 -22.66 -16.40 -35.39
C ALA A 96 -23.51 -17.40 -36.18
N GLY A 97 -24.84 -17.35 -36.07
CA GLY A 97 -25.76 -18.19 -36.84
C GLY A 97 -26.12 -17.66 -38.22
N ALA A 98 -25.67 -16.46 -38.58
CA ALA A 98 -26.02 -15.81 -39.83
C ALA A 98 -25.64 -16.65 -41.05
N LYS A 99 -26.59 -16.79 -41.99
CA LYS A 99 -26.40 -17.53 -43.25
C LYS A 99 -26.27 -16.64 -44.46
N ALA A 100 -26.77 -15.42 -44.36
CA ALA A 100 -26.71 -14.40 -45.39
C ALA A 100 -26.57 -13.02 -44.74
N VAL A 101 -26.19 -12.04 -45.53
CA VAL A 101 -26.16 -10.63 -45.14
C VAL A 101 -26.99 -9.83 -46.14
N ALA A 102 -27.82 -8.90 -45.63
CA ALA A 102 -28.66 -8.03 -46.44
C ALA A 102 -28.12 -6.59 -46.36
N LEU A 103 -27.78 -6.06 -47.53
CA LEU A 103 -27.05 -4.81 -47.69
C LEU A 103 -27.83 -3.87 -48.62
N VAL A 104 -27.68 -2.58 -48.35
CA VAL A 104 -28.15 -1.48 -49.20
C VAL A 104 -26.97 -0.60 -49.55
N GLU A 105 -26.88 -0.20 -50.82
CA GLU A 105 -25.90 0.78 -51.26
C GLU A 105 -26.32 2.18 -50.82
N GLU A 106 -25.44 2.86 -50.10
CA GLU A 106 -25.52 4.26 -49.70
C GLU A 106 -24.32 5.02 -50.25
N ARG A 107 -24.36 6.35 -50.15
CA ARG A 107 -23.31 7.22 -50.66
C ARG A 107 -22.81 8.15 -49.56
N SER A 108 -21.49 8.33 -49.47
CA SER A 108 -20.87 9.23 -48.50
C SER A 108 -19.86 10.15 -49.18
N ASP A 109 -19.89 11.42 -48.77
CA ASP A 109 -18.94 12.49 -49.05
C ASP A 109 -17.89 12.66 -47.94
N ALA A 110 -18.04 11.96 -46.80
CA ALA A 110 -17.14 11.97 -45.64
C ALA A 110 -15.84 11.16 -45.87
N VAL A 111 -15.18 11.41 -47.00
CA VAL A 111 -13.84 10.90 -47.34
C VAL A 111 -12.90 12.09 -47.54
N ARG A 112 -11.59 11.86 -47.35
CA ARG A 112 -10.53 12.92 -47.30
C ARG A 112 -10.56 13.92 -48.46
N ASP A 113 -11.11 13.53 -49.61
CA ASP A 113 -11.15 14.35 -50.83
C ASP A 113 -12.59 14.77 -51.22
N GLY A 114 -13.60 14.56 -50.36
CA GLY A 114 -15.01 14.91 -50.63
C GLY A 114 -15.65 14.10 -51.78
N VAL A 115 -14.97 13.07 -52.27
CA VAL A 115 -15.45 12.26 -53.40
C VAL A 115 -16.62 11.40 -52.95
N ASN A 116 -17.78 11.67 -53.53
CA ASN A 116 -18.99 10.90 -53.30
C ASN A 116 -18.78 9.41 -53.64
N THR A 117 -18.58 8.58 -52.61
CA THR A 117 -18.16 7.19 -52.71
C THR A 117 -19.31 6.26 -52.28
N PRO A 118 -19.66 5.24 -53.09
CA PRO A 118 -20.65 4.24 -52.69
C PRO A 118 -20.10 3.33 -51.60
N TYR A 119 -20.93 2.96 -50.64
CA TYR A 119 -20.64 1.96 -49.62
C TYR A 119 -21.89 1.14 -49.31
N GLU A 120 -21.73 -0.05 -48.74
CA GLU A 120 -22.84 -0.92 -48.37
C GLU A 120 -23.07 -0.91 -46.86
N THR A 121 -24.33 -0.98 -46.44
CA THR A 121 -24.72 -0.99 -45.02
C THR A 121 -25.97 -1.83 -44.77
N GLY A 122 -26.15 -2.32 -43.54
CA GLY A 122 -27.29 -3.17 -43.16
C GLY A 122 -28.55 -2.41 -42.73
N SER A 123 -28.61 -1.11 -42.95
CA SER A 123 -29.74 -0.22 -42.65
C SER A 123 -29.81 0.86 -43.72
N PHE A 124 -30.99 1.41 -44.01
CA PHE A 124 -31.10 2.41 -45.08
C PHE A 124 -31.99 3.59 -44.71
N SER A 125 -31.66 4.74 -45.27
CA SER A 125 -32.40 5.98 -45.09
C SER A 125 -32.94 6.46 -46.43
N PHE A 126 -34.21 6.84 -46.46
CA PHE A 126 -34.75 7.58 -47.59
C PHE A 126 -34.42 9.08 -47.53
N GLY A 127 -33.76 9.53 -46.46
CA GLY A 127 -33.39 10.92 -46.25
C GLY A 127 -34.62 11.80 -45.99
N LEU A 128 -34.52 13.05 -46.42
CA LEU A 128 -35.62 14.01 -46.39
C LEU A 128 -36.46 13.89 -47.66
N LEU A 129 -37.75 13.62 -47.50
CA LEU A 129 -38.75 13.59 -48.57
C LEU A 129 -39.86 14.60 -48.29
N ASN A 130 -40.48 15.10 -49.35
CA ASN A 130 -41.67 15.94 -49.23
C ASN A 130 -42.94 15.07 -49.20
N ALA A 131 -44.01 15.57 -48.57
CA ALA A 131 -45.33 14.97 -48.75
C ALA A 131 -45.72 14.94 -50.24
N GLY A 132 -46.30 13.84 -50.71
CA GLY A 132 -46.63 13.61 -52.13
C GLY A 132 -45.46 13.09 -52.98
N SER A 133 -44.28 12.85 -52.41
CA SER A 133 -43.11 12.32 -53.12
C SER A 133 -42.87 10.83 -52.85
N GLY A 134 -41.87 10.25 -53.51
CA GLY A 134 -41.48 8.86 -53.30
C GLY A 134 -40.05 8.60 -53.71
N ALA A 135 -39.51 7.48 -53.26
CA ALA A 135 -38.13 7.08 -53.52
C ALA A 135 -38.02 5.55 -53.60
N GLU A 136 -36.96 5.08 -54.26
CA GLU A 136 -36.65 3.65 -54.39
C GLU A 136 -35.21 3.38 -53.89
N ARG A 137 -35.03 2.21 -53.28
CA ARG A 137 -33.74 1.65 -52.89
C ARG A 137 -33.67 0.18 -53.29
N THR A 138 -32.46 -0.32 -53.51
CA THR A 138 -32.21 -1.74 -53.80
C THR A 138 -31.60 -2.41 -52.59
N VAL A 139 -32.16 -3.56 -52.20
CA VAL A 139 -31.59 -4.45 -51.17
C VAL A 139 -30.94 -5.63 -51.89
N THR A 140 -29.68 -5.89 -51.57
CA THR A 140 -28.91 -7.04 -52.06
C THR A 140 -28.64 -7.99 -50.90
N VAL A 141 -28.96 -9.27 -51.08
CA VAL A 141 -28.74 -10.31 -50.08
C VAL A 141 -27.70 -11.30 -50.59
N ARG A 142 -26.61 -11.48 -49.84
CA ARG A 142 -25.47 -12.34 -50.19
C ARG A 142 -25.41 -13.56 -49.27
N ASP A 143 -25.15 -14.74 -49.84
CA ASP A 143 -24.85 -15.93 -49.06
C ASP A 143 -23.46 -15.83 -48.42
N ILE A 144 -23.37 -16.16 -47.14
CA ILE A 144 -22.11 -16.21 -46.37
C ILE A 144 -21.87 -17.59 -45.74
N ALA A 145 -22.80 -18.54 -45.93
CA ALA A 145 -22.72 -19.90 -45.38
C ALA A 145 -22.34 -20.96 -46.42
N GLY A 146 -22.29 -20.61 -47.71
CA GLY A 146 -22.05 -21.56 -48.79
C GLY A 146 -23.25 -22.45 -49.08
N ALA A 147 -24.46 -22.02 -48.71
CA ALA A 147 -25.69 -22.79 -48.82
C ALA A 147 -26.85 -21.91 -49.28
N SER A 148 -27.69 -22.43 -50.19
CA SER A 148 -28.83 -21.67 -50.67
C SER A 148 -29.85 -21.45 -49.54
N SER A 149 -30.42 -20.25 -49.50
CA SER A 149 -31.42 -19.83 -48.53
C SER A 149 -32.61 -19.17 -49.22
N SER A 150 -33.80 -19.22 -48.60
CA SER A 150 -34.99 -18.51 -49.07
C SER A 150 -35.61 -17.72 -47.92
N TYR A 151 -36.06 -16.50 -48.25
CA TYR A 151 -36.60 -15.54 -47.29
C TYR A 151 -37.96 -15.02 -47.77
N ALA A 152 -38.94 -14.96 -46.87
CA ALA A 152 -40.12 -14.13 -47.05
C ALA A 152 -39.78 -12.67 -46.73
N VAL A 153 -40.23 -11.73 -47.57
CA VAL A 153 -39.94 -10.30 -47.43
C VAL A 153 -41.18 -9.60 -46.91
N SER A 154 -41.04 -8.84 -45.82
CA SER A 154 -42.12 -8.05 -45.23
C SER A 154 -41.59 -6.72 -44.69
N PHE A 155 -42.49 -5.76 -44.48
CA PHE A 155 -42.15 -4.45 -43.92
C PHE A 155 -43.14 -4.10 -42.80
N ARG A 156 -42.65 -3.39 -41.78
CA ARG A 156 -43.48 -2.83 -40.70
C ARG A 156 -43.01 -1.43 -40.31
N TRP A 157 -43.96 -0.54 -39.99
CA TRP A 157 -43.69 0.75 -39.36
C TRP A 157 -43.58 0.59 -37.84
N PHE A 158 -42.80 1.47 -37.21
CA PHE A 158 -42.72 1.65 -35.77
C PHE A 158 -43.48 2.92 -35.39
N GLY A 159 -44.65 2.76 -34.78
CA GLY A 159 -45.51 3.88 -34.42
C GLY A 159 -46.31 4.40 -35.61
N ALA A 160 -46.21 5.71 -35.89
CA ALA A 160 -46.94 6.34 -36.98
C ALA A 160 -46.43 5.87 -38.36
N GLU A 161 -47.36 5.70 -39.31
CA GLU A 161 -47.01 5.31 -40.68
C GLU A 161 -46.71 6.56 -41.52
N GLY A 162 -45.51 6.62 -42.11
CA GLY A 162 -45.08 7.75 -42.96
C GLY A 162 -45.48 7.61 -44.42
N GLY A 163 -45.95 6.43 -44.83
CA GLY A 163 -46.33 6.17 -46.22
C GLY A 163 -46.48 4.70 -46.54
N THR A 164 -46.62 4.40 -47.83
CA THR A 164 -46.75 3.02 -48.33
C THR A 164 -45.39 2.50 -48.80
N VAL A 165 -44.97 1.36 -48.24
CA VAL A 165 -43.76 0.64 -48.67
C VAL A 165 -44.16 -0.58 -49.48
N THR A 166 -43.58 -0.74 -50.67
CA THR A 166 -43.79 -1.90 -51.54
C THR A 166 -42.46 -2.52 -51.92
N THR A 167 -42.44 -3.84 -52.08
CA THR A 167 -41.25 -4.58 -52.51
C THR A 167 -41.51 -5.26 -53.85
N SER A 168 -40.53 -5.26 -54.74
CA SER A 168 -40.63 -5.94 -56.05
C SER A 168 -40.74 -7.46 -55.94
N ARG A 169 -40.46 -8.02 -54.75
CA ARG A 169 -40.58 -9.44 -54.42
C ARG A 169 -41.16 -9.63 -53.02
N SER A 170 -42.05 -10.60 -52.86
CA SER A 170 -42.53 -11.08 -51.55
C SER A 170 -41.70 -12.26 -51.03
N THR A 171 -40.91 -12.90 -51.89
CA THR A 171 -39.98 -13.98 -51.54
C THR A 171 -38.68 -13.83 -52.31
N LEU A 172 -37.55 -14.11 -51.67
CA LEU A 172 -36.21 -14.04 -52.25
C LEU A 172 -35.47 -15.36 -52.01
N THR A 173 -34.96 -15.99 -53.08
CA THR A 173 -34.05 -17.13 -52.98
C THR A 173 -32.64 -16.67 -53.29
N VAL A 174 -31.71 -16.92 -52.39
CA VAL A 174 -30.27 -16.62 -52.52
C VAL A 174 -29.54 -17.94 -52.85
N PRO A 175 -28.83 -18.03 -53.99
CA PRO A 175 -28.08 -19.23 -54.34
C PRO A 175 -26.83 -19.41 -53.46
N ALA A 176 -26.38 -20.65 -53.29
CA ALA A 176 -25.13 -20.94 -52.57
C ALA A 176 -23.94 -20.23 -53.24
N GLY A 177 -23.16 -19.49 -52.46
CA GLY A 177 -22.01 -18.70 -52.90
C GLY A 177 -22.36 -17.50 -53.79
N GLY A 178 -23.63 -17.09 -53.87
CA GLY A 178 -24.06 -15.99 -54.71
C GLY A 178 -24.95 -14.98 -53.99
N GLU A 179 -25.55 -14.08 -54.76
CA GLU A 179 -26.38 -12.98 -54.26
C GLU A 179 -27.70 -12.87 -55.02
N SER A 180 -28.66 -12.14 -54.45
CA SER A 180 -29.91 -11.79 -55.10
C SER A 180 -30.45 -10.47 -54.56
N SER A 181 -31.09 -9.68 -55.43
CA SER A 181 -31.54 -8.34 -55.08
C SER A 181 -33.02 -8.12 -55.39
N PHE A 182 -33.63 -7.14 -54.71
CA PHE A 182 -34.97 -6.65 -54.95
C PHE A 182 -35.07 -5.16 -54.59
N SER A 183 -35.94 -4.42 -55.27
CA SER A 183 -36.23 -3.02 -54.93
C SER A 183 -37.30 -2.88 -53.83
N VAL A 184 -37.13 -1.83 -53.02
CA VAL A 184 -38.03 -1.34 -51.99
C VAL A 184 -38.41 0.09 -52.36
N GLN A 185 -39.71 0.34 -52.57
CA GLN A 185 -40.24 1.63 -52.97
C GLN A 185 -41.12 2.21 -51.87
N LEU A 186 -40.83 3.46 -51.48
CA LEU A 186 -41.59 4.24 -50.51
C LEU A 186 -42.34 5.35 -51.24
N SER A 187 -43.63 5.50 -50.95
CA SER A 187 -44.47 6.61 -51.40
C SER A 187 -45.09 7.32 -50.20
N ILE A 188 -44.82 8.61 -50.08
CA ILE A 188 -45.32 9.51 -49.03
C ILE A 188 -46.60 10.19 -49.54
N PRO A 189 -47.79 9.94 -48.96
CA PRO A 189 -49.02 10.60 -49.36
C PRO A 189 -48.96 12.12 -49.21
N GLU A 190 -49.73 12.85 -50.02
CA GLU A 190 -50.01 14.28 -49.75
C GLU A 190 -50.65 14.44 -48.36
N GLY A 191 -50.29 15.51 -47.65
CA GLY A 191 -50.82 15.79 -46.31
C GLY A 191 -50.24 14.94 -45.17
N THR A 192 -49.24 14.10 -45.45
CA THR A 192 -48.44 13.45 -44.40
C THR A 192 -47.81 14.53 -43.52
N ALA A 193 -47.94 14.39 -42.20
CA ALA A 193 -47.44 15.37 -41.26
C ALA A 193 -45.91 15.42 -41.28
N ASP A 194 -45.36 16.62 -41.07
CA ASP A 194 -43.94 16.82 -40.91
C ASP A 194 -43.43 16.02 -39.70
N GLY A 195 -42.28 15.39 -39.85
CA GLY A 195 -41.67 14.61 -38.80
C GLY A 195 -40.86 13.41 -39.27
N LYS A 196 -40.49 12.59 -38.30
CA LYS A 196 -39.66 11.40 -38.48
C LYS A 196 -40.52 10.14 -38.47
N TYR A 197 -40.27 9.24 -39.42
CA TYR A 197 -40.93 7.94 -39.50
C TYR A 197 -39.90 6.83 -39.56
N GLU A 198 -40.09 5.82 -38.70
CA GLU A 198 -39.17 4.72 -38.48
C GLU A 198 -39.85 3.39 -38.79
N GLY A 199 -39.16 2.47 -39.45
CA GLY A 199 -39.70 1.15 -39.75
C GLY A 199 -38.59 0.13 -39.97
N GLU A 200 -38.96 -1.03 -40.47
CA GLU A 200 -38.03 -2.13 -40.69
C GLU A 200 -38.51 -3.04 -41.80
N LEU A 201 -37.55 -3.42 -42.64
CA LEU A 201 -37.70 -4.51 -43.59
C LEU A 201 -37.21 -5.81 -42.92
N LEU A 202 -38.07 -6.84 -42.94
CA LEU A 202 -37.80 -8.14 -42.33
C LEU A 202 -37.72 -9.21 -43.41
N LEU A 203 -36.62 -9.97 -43.41
CA LEU A 203 -36.41 -11.15 -44.24
C LEU A 203 -36.44 -12.40 -43.36
N THR A 204 -37.53 -13.17 -43.45
CA THR A 204 -37.76 -14.35 -42.60
C THR A 204 -37.43 -15.63 -43.35
N GLY A 205 -36.38 -16.33 -42.93
CA GLY A 205 -35.93 -17.60 -43.50
C GLY A 205 -36.32 -18.82 -42.68
N GLU A 206 -36.02 -20.02 -43.20
CA GLU A 206 -36.27 -21.28 -42.50
C GLU A 206 -35.41 -21.46 -41.24
N GLY A 207 -35.98 -22.08 -40.21
CA GLY A 207 -35.27 -22.40 -38.97
C GLY A 207 -35.06 -21.20 -38.03
N GLY A 208 -35.83 -20.11 -38.20
CA GLY A 208 -35.77 -18.92 -37.35
C GLY A 208 -34.63 -17.96 -37.70
N ASN A 209 -34.03 -18.09 -38.89
CA ASN A 209 -33.04 -17.15 -39.39
C ASN A 209 -33.75 -15.90 -39.94
N GLU A 210 -33.54 -14.76 -39.30
CA GLU A 210 -34.17 -13.49 -39.66
C GLU A 210 -33.09 -12.44 -39.92
N LEU A 211 -33.25 -11.65 -40.99
CA LEU A 211 -32.42 -10.48 -41.26
C LEU A 211 -33.29 -9.24 -41.15
N HIS A 212 -32.82 -8.30 -40.34
CA HIS A 212 -33.48 -7.06 -40.00
C HIS A 212 -32.78 -5.89 -40.70
N LEU A 213 -33.52 -5.04 -41.41
CA LEU A 213 -32.97 -3.79 -41.96
C LEU A 213 -33.81 -2.62 -41.46
N PRO A 214 -33.29 -1.85 -40.50
CA PRO A 214 -33.90 -0.60 -40.08
C PRO A 214 -34.06 0.39 -41.24
N LEU A 215 -35.20 1.08 -41.26
CA LEU A 215 -35.57 2.11 -42.22
C LEU A 215 -35.88 3.42 -41.50
N LEU A 216 -35.29 4.51 -41.98
CA LEU A 216 -35.59 5.87 -41.53
C LEU A 216 -36.01 6.76 -42.71
N VAL A 217 -37.01 7.61 -42.50
CA VAL A 217 -37.37 8.70 -43.41
C VAL A 217 -37.81 9.93 -42.62
N TYR A 218 -37.40 11.10 -43.10
CA TYR A 218 -37.90 12.40 -42.63
C TYR A 218 -38.86 12.96 -43.67
N VAL A 219 -40.00 13.48 -43.21
CA VAL A 219 -41.00 14.15 -44.05
C VAL A 219 -41.08 15.61 -43.64
N GLY A 220 -41.00 16.54 -44.61
CA GLY A 220 -41.18 17.97 -44.37
C GLY A 220 -40.13 18.60 -43.44
N GLN A 221 -40.51 19.59 -42.62
CA GLN A 221 -39.63 20.19 -41.62
C GLN A 221 -39.53 19.30 -40.39
N ALA A 222 -38.69 18.26 -40.45
CA ALA A 222 -38.36 17.45 -39.29
C ALA A 222 -37.41 18.18 -38.34
N ASP A 223 -37.32 17.71 -37.08
CA ASP A 223 -36.26 18.09 -36.12
C ASP A 223 -34.88 17.70 -36.69
N LEU A 224 -34.28 18.63 -37.41
CA LEU A 224 -32.93 18.52 -37.96
C LEU A 224 -31.94 19.17 -37.00
N PRO A 225 -30.69 18.67 -36.92
CA PRO A 225 -29.65 19.36 -36.18
C PRO A 225 -29.43 20.77 -36.76
N ASN A 226 -29.00 21.68 -35.89
CA ASN A 226 -28.62 23.04 -36.25
C ASN A 226 -27.59 23.06 -37.39
N VAL A 227 -27.52 24.15 -38.16
CA VAL A 227 -26.60 24.27 -39.31
C VAL A 227 -25.15 24.03 -38.88
N ILE A 228 -24.78 24.59 -37.73
CA ILE A 228 -23.56 24.29 -37.00
C ILE A 228 -23.97 23.65 -35.67
N SER A 229 -23.22 22.66 -35.18
CA SER A 229 -23.46 22.05 -33.87
C SER A 229 -22.16 21.54 -33.24
N ASP A 230 -22.23 21.11 -31.98
CA ASP A 230 -21.14 20.40 -31.30
C ASP A 230 -19.88 21.25 -31.16
N VAL A 231 -20.07 22.55 -30.88
CA VAL A 231 -18.95 23.47 -30.58
C VAL A 231 -18.37 23.08 -29.22
N GLN A 232 -17.07 22.86 -29.16
CA GLN A 232 -16.40 22.42 -27.94
C GLN A 232 -14.95 22.93 -27.87
N PHE A 233 -14.47 23.13 -26.64
CA PHE A 233 -13.09 23.48 -26.31
C PHE A 233 -12.44 22.34 -25.53
N ALA A 234 -11.19 22.02 -25.85
CA ALA A 234 -10.45 20.93 -25.21
C ALA A 234 -8.97 21.32 -25.01
N PRO A 235 -8.54 21.62 -23.76
CA PRO A 235 -9.36 21.76 -22.56
C PRO A 235 -10.17 23.07 -22.56
N PRO A 236 -11.33 23.13 -21.88
CA PRO A 236 -12.15 24.35 -21.82
C PRO A 236 -11.61 25.41 -20.85
N ILE A 237 -10.65 25.07 -20.00
CA ILE A 237 -9.96 25.98 -19.07
C ILE A 237 -8.50 25.94 -19.47
N PHE A 238 -7.85 27.08 -19.69
CA PHE A 238 -6.45 27.12 -20.16
C PHE A 238 -5.77 28.45 -19.82
N SER A 239 -4.44 28.48 -19.89
CA SER A 239 -3.60 29.55 -19.34
C SER A 239 -2.57 30.04 -20.38
N PRO A 240 -2.97 30.88 -21.36
CA PRO A 240 -2.05 31.39 -22.38
C PRO A 240 -1.08 32.43 -21.79
N ASN A 241 -0.07 31.95 -21.06
CA ASN A 241 0.92 32.73 -20.32
C ASN A 241 2.36 32.51 -20.85
N GLY A 242 2.55 31.50 -21.72
CA GLY A 242 3.79 31.19 -22.42
C GLY A 242 4.77 30.31 -21.65
N ASP A 243 4.34 29.64 -20.58
CA ASP A 243 5.18 28.76 -19.76
C ASP A 243 5.24 27.31 -20.29
N GLY A 244 4.41 26.98 -21.28
CA GLY A 244 4.32 25.67 -21.92
C GLY A 244 3.32 24.71 -21.26
N ALA A 245 2.70 25.07 -20.13
CA ALA A 245 1.67 24.29 -19.45
C ALA A 245 0.29 24.83 -19.86
N GLN A 246 -0.44 24.07 -20.69
CA GLN A 246 -1.83 24.39 -21.07
C GLN A 246 -2.03 25.80 -21.66
N ASP A 247 -1.04 26.29 -22.41
CA ASP A 247 -1.07 27.59 -23.10
C ASP A 247 -2.18 27.72 -24.17
N THR A 248 -2.72 26.60 -24.64
CA THR A 248 -3.66 26.59 -25.77
C THR A 248 -4.78 25.59 -25.56
N THR A 249 -5.86 25.78 -26.32
CA THR A 249 -6.99 24.86 -26.42
C THR A 249 -7.31 24.51 -27.86
N GLU A 250 -7.88 23.33 -28.05
CA GLU A 250 -8.39 22.85 -29.33
C GLU A 250 -9.90 23.14 -29.43
N ILE A 251 -10.33 23.75 -30.52
CA ILE A 251 -11.74 24.03 -30.78
C ILE A 251 -12.24 23.04 -31.82
N GLY A 252 -13.38 22.40 -31.57
CA GLY A 252 -14.04 21.50 -32.52
C GLY A 252 -15.49 21.92 -32.77
N PHE A 253 -15.99 21.72 -33.99
CA PHE A 253 -17.41 21.91 -34.33
C PHE A 253 -17.81 21.11 -35.59
N LYS A 254 -19.12 20.96 -35.82
CA LYS A 254 -19.70 20.30 -37.00
C LYS A 254 -20.55 21.25 -37.80
N VAL A 255 -20.43 21.17 -39.12
CA VAL A 255 -21.34 21.81 -40.07
C VAL A 255 -22.25 20.71 -40.63
N ASN A 256 -23.54 20.77 -40.35
CA ASN A 256 -24.52 19.75 -40.74
C ASN A 256 -25.16 20.03 -42.10
N LEU A 257 -25.24 21.31 -42.48
CA LEU A 257 -25.79 21.80 -43.74
C LEU A 257 -24.80 22.76 -44.38
N ALA A 258 -24.68 22.70 -45.71
CA ALA A 258 -23.87 23.66 -46.44
C ALA A 258 -24.39 25.08 -46.17
N THR A 259 -23.47 25.97 -45.85
CA THR A 259 -23.73 27.37 -45.50
C THR A 259 -22.80 28.25 -46.31
N ASP A 260 -23.21 29.49 -46.58
CA ASP A 260 -22.40 30.47 -47.31
C ASP A 260 -21.52 31.30 -46.36
N TYR A 261 -21.71 31.18 -45.05
CA TYR A 261 -20.95 31.88 -44.02
C TYR A 261 -20.85 31.05 -42.73
N VAL A 262 -19.70 31.14 -42.06
CA VAL A 262 -19.49 30.60 -40.70
C VAL A 262 -18.63 31.58 -39.89
N SER A 263 -19.01 31.86 -38.65
CA SER A 263 -18.11 32.47 -37.66
C SER A 263 -18.29 31.88 -36.26
N LEU A 264 -17.27 32.06 -35.41
CA LEU A 264 -17.31 31.76 -33.98
C LEU A 264 -17.10 33.04 -33.19
N ASP A 265 -18.21 33.63 -32.74
CA ASP A 265 -18.24 34.92 -32.06
C ASP A 265 -18.17 34.71 -30.55
N VAL A 266 -17.35 35.51 -29.87
CA VAL A 266 -17.11 35.40 -28.43
C VAL A 266 -17.87 36.49 -27.69
N PHE A 267 -18.48 36.09 -26.58
CA PHE A 267 -19.20 36.93 -25.65
C PHE A 267 -18.64 36.75 -24.24
N ASP A 268 -18.63 37.82 -23.46
CA ASP A 268 -18.24 37.77 -22.04
C ASP A 268 -19.37 37.24 -21.13
N GLU A 269 -19.10 37.17 -19.83
CA GLU A 269 -20.05 36.72 -18.81
C GLU A 269 -21.34 37.55 -18.73
N ASN A 270 -21.36 38.78 -19.26
CA ASN A 270 -22.53 39.65 -19.31
C ASN A 270 -23.33 39.48 -20.62
N GLY A 271 -22.82 38.69 -21.58
CA GLY A 271 -23.37 38.53 -22.91
C GLY A 271 -23.00 39.67 -23.87
N ASP A 272 -22.00 40.47 -23.54
CA ASP A 272 -21.49 41.50 -24.44
C ASP A 272 -20.49 40.88 -25.43
N TRP A 273 -20.64 41.20 -26.72
CA TRP A 273 -19.74 40.72 -27.76
C TRP A 273 -18.34 41.30 -27.59
N VAL A 274 -17.31 40.45 -27.62
CA VAL A 274 -15.91 40.85 -27.43
C VAL A 274 -15.03 40.65 -28.67
N GLY A 275 -15.40 39.77 -29.60
CA GLY A 275 -14.63 39.53 -30.82
C GLY A 275 -14.97 38.20 -31.49
N VAL A 276 -14.30 37.90 -32.60
CA VAL A 276 -14.45 36.65 -33.37
C VAL A 276 -13.17 35.83 -33.33
N ILE A 277 -13.30 34.52 -33.13
CA ILE A 277 -12.17 33.55 -33.16
C ILE A 277 -11.78 33.25 -34.61
N ALA A 278 -12.78 32.91 -35.42
CA ALA A 278 -12.60 32.54 -36.82
C ALA A 278 -13.85 32.92 -37.62
N GLU A 279 -13.64 33.34 -38.86
CA GLU A 279 -14.69 33.74 -39.81
C GLU A 279 -14.34 33.21 -41.21
N GLU A 280 -15.32 32.64 -41.91
CA GLU A 280 -15.20 32.13 -43.28
C GLU A 280 -16.37 32.63 -44.13
N GLU A 281 -16.13 33.70 -44.89
CA GLU A 281 -17.10 34.33 -45.80
C GLU A 281 -17.49 33.46 -47.01
N GLY A 282 -16.71 32.43 -47.33
CA GLY A 282 -17.07 31.44 -48.35
C GLY A 282 -17.95 30.30 -47.84
N GLY A 283 -18.21 30.28 -46.54
CA GLY A 283 -18.90 29.22 -45.84
C GLY A 283 -18.13 27.90 -45.84
N LEU A 284 -18.76 26.87 -45.27
CA LEU A 284 -18.17 25.55 -45.12
C LEU A 284 -19.13 24.47 -45.66
N PRO A 285 -18.61 23.46 -46.39
CA PRO A 285 -19.41 22.29 -46.70
C PRO A 285 -19.70 21.47 -45.43
N PRO A 286 -20.70 20.58 -45.46
CA PRO A 286 -20.97 19.69 -44.33
C PRO A 286 -19.72 18.88 -43.94
N GLY A 287 -19.40 18.83 -42.65
CA GLY A 287 -18.17 18.21 -42.17
C GLY A 287 -17.88 18.46 -40.69
N SER A 288 -16.75 17.94 -40.22
CA SER A 288 -16.20 18.23 -38.89
C SER A 288 -14.95 19.08 -39.05
N TYR A 289 -14.86 20.13 -38.25
CA TYR A 289 -13.83 21.15 -38.32
C TYR A 289 -13.19 21.33 -36.96
N GLY A 290 -11.94 21.81 -36.96
CA GLY A 290 -11.27 22.20 -35.74
C GLY A 290 -10.21 23.27 -35.95
N ILE A 291 -9.97 24.02 -34.88
CA ILE A 291 -8.96 25.06 -34.77
C ILE A 291 -7.97 24.60 -33.71
N SER A 292 -6.73 24.37 -34.13
CA SER A 292 -5.69 23.82 -33.25
C SER A 292 -4.79 24.90 -32.69
N GLY A 293 -4.39 24.71 -31.43
CA GLY A 293 -3.47 25.60 -30.73
C GLY A 293 -4.00 27.02 -30.54
N TRP A 294 -5.29 27.21 -30.32
CA TRP A 294 -5.86 28.54 -30.07
C TRP A 294 -5.47 29.04 -28.67
N ASP A 295 -4.93 30.25 -28.59
CA ASP A 295 -4.31 30.85 -27.39
C ASP A 295 -5.17 31.96 -26.75
N GLY A 296 -6.47 31.97 -27.04
CA GLY A 296 -7.39 33.00 -26.52
C GLY A 296 -7.39 34.31 -27.30
N THR A 297 -6.83 34.34 -28.51
CA THR A 297 -6.83 35.51 -29.39
C THR A 297 -8.13 35.67 -30.18
N VAL A 298 -8.68 36.88 -30.22
CA VAL A 298 -9.88 37.23 -31.00
C VAL A 298 -9.62 38.45 -31.87
N SER A 299 -10.47 38.69 -32.87
CA SER A 299 -10.48 39.90 -33.68
C SER A 299 -11.76 40.70 -33.52
N ASP A 300 -11.65 42.03 -33.56
CA ASP A 300 -12.80 42.95 -33.67
C ASP A 300 -13.00 43.48 -35.10
N TYR A 301 -12.48 42.74 -36.11
CA TYR A 301 -12.38 43.10 -37.53
C TYR A 301 -11.35 44.21 -37.87
N GLU A 302 -10.90 45.00 -36.89
CA GLU A 302 -9.87 46.02 -37.09
C GLU A 302 -8.50 45.60 -36.51
N ASN A 303 -8.54 44.90 -35.39
CA ASN A 303 -7.40 44.49 -34.57
C ASN A 303 -7.54 43.03 -34.16
N THR A 304 -6.41 42.44 -33.76
CA THR A 304 -6.34 41.12 -33.10
C THR A 304 -5.71 41.32 -31.73
N PHE A 305 -6.32 40.76 -30.69
CA PHE A 305 -5.86 40.89 -29.31
C PHE A 305 -6.19 39.64 -28.50
N SER A 306 -5.46 39.44 -27.40
CA SER A 306 -5.71 38.35 -26.45
C SER A 306 -6.80 38.73 -25.46
N LEU A 307 -7.74 37.83 -25.23
CA LEU A 307 -8.74 37.99 -24.18
C LEU A 307 -8.09 38.02 -22.80
N PRO A 308 -8.51 38.91 -21.88
CA PRO A 308 -8.06 38.90 -20.50
C PRO A 308 -8.57 37.64 -19.76
N ASP A 309 -8.13 37.47 -18.52
CA ASP A 309 -8.63 36.38 -17.67
C ASP A 309 -10.14 36.56 -17.42
N GLY A 310 -10.89 35.48 -17.53
CA GLY A 310 -12.33 35.52 -17.45
C GLY A 310 -13.04 34.29 -18.01
N TYR A 311 -14.36 34.34 -17.92
CA TYR A 311 -15.27 33.33 -18.41
C TYR A 311 -16.02 33.84 -19.64
N TYR A 312 -16.04 33.04 -20.70
CA TYR A 312 -16.52 33.44 -22.02
C TYR A 312 -17.39 32.36 -22.65
N PHE A 313 -18.18 32.77 -23.64
CA PHE A 313 -18.97 31.89 -24.50
C PHE A 313 -18.61 32.13 -25.96
N ALA A 314 -18.36 31.07 -26.72
CA ALA A 314 -18.31 31.13 -28.18
C ALA A 314 -19.64 30.67 -28.77
N VAL A 315 -20.26 31.52 -29.58
CA VAL A 315 -21.53 31.25 -30.27
C VAL A 315 -21.25 31.11 -31.77
N PRO A 316 -21.64 29.98 -32.39
CA PRO A 316 -21.50 29.83 -33.83
C PRO A 316 -22.58 30.64 -34.56
N TYR A 317 -22.17 31.34 -35.62
CA TYR A 317 -23.07 31.96 -36.59
C TYR A 317 -22.95 31.23 -37.92
N TRP A 318 -24.09 31.11 -38.61
CA TRP A 318 -24.12 30.70 -40.01
C TRP A 318 -24.84 31.77 -40.84
N GLY A 319 -24.69 31.74 -42.15
CA GLY A 319 -25.38 32.71 -43.01
C GLY A 319 -25.67 32.20 -44.41
N ASP A 320 -26.63 32.88 -45.03
CA ASP A 320 -27.07 32.67 -46.40
C ASP A 320 -27.32 34.02 -47.10
N ALA A 321 -27.98 33.99 -48.26
CA ALA A 321 -28.31 35.19 -49.00
C ALA A 321 -29.25 36.18 -48.27
N GLU A 322 -29.94 35.75 -47.20
CA GLU A 322 -30.89 36.55 -46.44
C GLU A 322 -30.28 37.18 -45.19
N GLY A 323 -29.21 36.62 -44.62
CA GLY A 323 -28.48 37.22 -43.50
C GLY A 323 -27.60 36.24 -42.73
N TYR A 324 -27.22 36.65 -41.51
CA TYR A 324 -26.43 35.89 -40.55
C TYR A 324 -27.24 35.59 -39.30
N TYR A 325 -27.12 34.38 -38.78
CA TYR A 325 -27.99 33.84 -37.74
C TYR A 325 -27.15 33.17 -36.64
N PRO A 326 -27.23 33.63 -35.38
CA PRO A 326 -26.60 32.94 -34.25
C PRO A 326 -27.32 31.62 -33.96
N ILE A 327 -26.57 30.66 -33.42
CA ILE A 327 -27.11 29.42 -32.87
C ILE A 327 -26.74 29.35 -31.38
N GLU A 328 -27.46 30.12 -30.57
CA GLU A 328 -27.22 30.25 -29.13
C GLU A 328 -27.30 28.90 -28.39
N GLU A 329 -28.10 27.94 -28.90
CA GLU A 329 -28.20 26.60 -28.35
C GLU A 329 -26.91 25.78 -28.46
N GLU A 330 -25.99 26.19 -29.34
CA GLU A 330 -24.68 25.56 -29.58
C GLU A 330 -23.54 26.40 -29.00
N ALA A 331 -23.84 27.34 -28.10
CA ALA A 331 -22.84 28.14 -27.41
C ALA A 331 -21.95 27.25 -26.52
N ALA A 332 -20.64 27.44 -26.60
CA ALA A 332 -19.66 26.70 -25.84
C ALA A 332 -18.88 27.61 -24.89
N ALA A 333 -18.82 27.24 -23.62
CA ALA A 333 -18.12 28.01 -22.61
C ALA A 333 -16.65 27.64 -22.50
N PHE A 334 -15.80 28.64 -22.21
CA PHE A 334 -14.39 28.44 -21.88
C PHE A 334 -13.91 29.48 -20.85
N VAL A 335 -12.80 29.16 -20.18
CA VAL A 335 -12.16 30.01 -19.18
C VAL A 335 -10.71 30.25 -19.58
N ILE A 336 -10.29 31.50 -19.45
CA ILE A 336 -8.89 31.89 -19.51
C ILE A 336 -8.47 32.32 -18.11
N ASP A 337 -7.43 31.67 -17.57
CA ASP A 337 -6.87 31.99 -16.26
C ASP A 337 -5.35 31.88 -16.32
N ARG A 338 -4.63 32.97 -16.05
CA ARG A 338 -3.16 33.03 -16.18
C ARG A 338 -2.46 33.17 -14.84
N GLU A 339 -3.20 33.26 -13.75
CA GLU A 339 -2.66 33.51 -12.42
C GLU A 339 -2.69 32.21 -11.59
N SER A 340 -1.65 31.97 -10.78
CA SER A 340 -1.66 30.84 -9.86
C SER A 340 -2.48 31.18 -8.60
N PRO A 341 -3.06 30.18 -7.92
CA PRO A 341 -3.80 30.42 -6.69
C PRO A 341 -3.00 31.16 -5.62
N VAL A 342 -3.59 32.20 -5.02
CA VAL A 342 -2.95 32.98 -3.96
C VAL A 342 -3.01 32.21 -2.65
N SER A 343 -1.86 31.90 -2.04
CA SER A 343 -1.77 31.06 -0.84
C SER A 343 -0.76 31.55 0.21
N THR A 344 -0.93 31.09 1.45
CA THR A 344 -0.01 31.34 2.58
C THR A 344 0.19 30.07 3.43
N MET A 345 1.35 29.94 4.07
CA MET A 345 1.61 28.88 5.05
C MET A 345 1.13 29.25 6.46
N ASP A 346 0.73 28.26 7.25
CA ASP A 346 0.47 28.44 8.69
C ASP A 346 1.78 28.66 9.48
N ASP A 347 1.66 29.03 10.76
CA ASP A 347 2.79 29.15 11.68
C ASP A 347 2.55 28.27 12.94
N PRO A 348 3.33 27.19 13.15
CA PRO A 348 4.40 26.71 12.28
C PRO A 348 3.87 26.07 10.98
N ALA A 349 4.63 26.20 9.88
CA ALA A 349 4.23 25.67 8.57
C ALA A 349 4.20 24.13 8.51
N ILE A 350 4.90 23.47 9.43
CA ILE A 350 4.94 22.00 9.55
C ILE A 350 4.90 21.60 11.03
N THR A 351 4.10 20.59 11.34
CA THR A 351 4.10 19.91 12.65
C THR A 351 4.49 18.45 12.45
N VAL A 352 5.30 17.89 13.35
CA VAL A 352 5.83 16.52 13.20
C VAL A 352 5.39 15.65 14.36
N THR A 353 4.80 14.49 14.04
CA THR A 353 4.43 13.44 15.01
C THR A 353 4.79 12.08 14.42
N ASN A 354 5.52 11.24 15.15
CA ASN A 354 5.87 9.88 14.71
C ASN A 354 6.47 9.79 13.30
N ARG A 355 7.45 10.65 12.98
CA ARG A 355 8.10 10.78 11.65
C ARG A 355 7.15 11.11 10.49
N VAL A 356 5.96 11.63 10.78
CA VAL A 356 5.05 12.20 9.77
C VAL A 356 4.95 13.70 10.03
N GLY A 357 5.38 14.47 9.03
CA GLY A 357 5.19 15.91 8.97
C GLY A 357 3.83 16.23 8.36
N THR A 358 3.07 17.10 9.01
CA THR A 358 1.83 17.66 8.48
C THR A 358 2.11 19.12 8.14
N ILE A 359 2.19 19.43 6.86
CA ILE A 359 2.38 20.77 6.31
C ILE A 359 1.01 21.40 6.08
N THR A 360 0.78 22.61 6.57
CA THR A 360 -0.54 23.25 6.47
C THR A 360 -0.48 24.71 6.02
N GLY A 361 -1.54 25.17 5.36
CA GLY A 361 -1.66 26.54 4.88
C GLY A 361 -3.08 26.86 4.39
N MET A 362 -3.24 28.00 3.73
CA MET A 362 -4.53 28.51 3.28
C MET A 362 -4.46 29.10 1.87
N ILE A 363 -5.48 28.83 1.07
CA ILE A 363 -5.70 29.42 -0.26
C ILE A 363 -6.73 30.55 -0.10
N HIS A 364 -6.40 31.74 -0.58
CA HIS A 364 -7.18 32.96 -0.34
C HIS A 364 -8.03 33.39 -1.54
N ASP A 365 -7.48 33.28 -2.75
CA ASP A 365 -8.14 33.76 -3.96
C ASP A 365 -7.58 33.05 -5.19
N ASP A 366 -8.45 32.88 -6.18
CA ASP A 366 -8.19 32.29 -7.50
C ASP A 366 -9.41 32.56 -8.39
N LEU A 367 -9.24 32.72 -9.71
CA LEU A 367 -10.38 32.96 -10.60
C LEU A 367 -11.32 31.74 -10.63
N LEU A 368 -10.79 30.52 -10.69
CA LEU A 368 -11.61 29.31 -10.75
C LEU A 368 -12.39 29.10 -9.45
N VAL A 369 -11.81 29.44 -8.29
CA VAL A 369 -12.53 29.39 -7.01
C VAL A 369 -13.71 30.37 -7.00
N ARG A 370 -13.54 31.58 -7.55
CA ARG A 370 -14.62 32.57 -7.64
C ARG A 370 -15.73 32.12 -8.61
N LEU A 371 -15.36 31.45 -9.70
CA LEU A 371 -16.32 30.96 -10.71
C LEU A 371 -17.12 29.74 -10.23
N PHE A 372 -16.44 28.74 -9.62
CA PHE A 372 -17.10 27.51 -9.17
C PHE A 372 -17.73 27.64 -7.77
N GLY A 373 -17.25 28.59 -6.96
CA GLY A 373 -17.71 28.80 -5.58
C GLY A 373 -17.17 27.78 -4.58
N ASP A 374 -16.19 26.97 -4.99
CA ASP A 374 -15.47 26.00 -4.17
C ASP A 374 -14.02 25.79 -4.67
N PHE A 375 -13.25 24.95 -3.97
CA PHE A 375 -11.84 24.66 -4.29
C PHE A 375 -11.65 23.43 -5.18
N SER A 376 -12.70 22.96 -5.87
CA SER A 376 -12.63 21.73 -6.67
C SER A 376 -11.68 21.83 -7.88
N ALA A 377 -11.38 23.05 -8.32
CA ALA A 377 -10.47 23.34 -9.42
C ALA A 377 -9.03 23.64 -8.98
N VAL A 378 -8.70 23.46 -7.70
CA VAL A 378 -7.36 23.75 -7.14
C VAL A 378 -6.80 22.50 -6.47
N GLY A 379 -5.48 22.30 -6.60
CA GLY A 379 -4.73 21.21 -6.01
C GLY A 379 -3.52 21.71 -5.22
N VAL A 380 -3.05 20.89 -4.28
CA VAL A 380 -1.82 21.13 -3.53
C VAL A 380 -0.96 19.87 -3.48
N ALA A 381 0.36 20.03 -3.58
CA ALA A 381 1.31 18.93 -3.47
C ALA A 381 2.64 19.40 -2.87
N ALA A 382 3.36 18.48 -2.22
CA ALA A 382 4.74 18.68 -1.80
C ALA A 382 5.67 17.78 -2.60
N LEU A 383 6.71 18.36 -3.18
CA LEU A 383 7.82 17.66 -3.82
C LEU A 383 9.02 17.65 -2.88
N TYR A 384 9.67 16.49 -2.74
CA TYR A 384 10.81 16.30 -1.83
C TYR A 384 11.75 15.20 -2.31
N GLU A 385 12.99 15.19 -1.84
CA GLU A 385 13.94 14.11 -2.15
C GLU A 385 13.71 12.90 -1.22
N ALA A 386 13.53 11.73 -1.82
CA ALA A 386 13.49 10.46 -1.12
C ALA A 386 14.37 9.43 -1.86
N ASN A 387 15.41 8.93 -1.17
CA ASN A 387 16.33 7.92 -1.72
C ASN A 387 16.97 8.31 -3.06
N GLY A 388 17.39 9.58 -3.21
CA GLY A 388 18.01 10.09 -4.44
C GLY A 388 17.05 10.31 -5.62
N HIS A 389 15.73 10.25 -5.37
CA HIS A 389 14.69 10.51 -6.36
C HIS A 389 13.74 11.58 -5.84
N VAL A 390 13.14 12.36 -6.74
CA VAL A 390 12.06 13.28 -6.38
C VAL A 390 10.79 12.47 -6.15
N ALA A 391 10.18 12.64 -4.98
CA ALA A 391 8.90 12.07 -4.59
C ALA A 391 7.87 13.19 -4.42
N GLN A 392 6.59 12.85 -4.59
CA GLN A 392 5.46 13.75 -4.45
C GLN A 392 4.51 13.24 -3.36
N ALA A 393 3.96 14.16 -2.56
CA ALA A 393 2.86 13.90 -1.64
C ALA A 393 1.71 14.87 -1.95
N ASP A 394 0.55 14.32 -2.30
CA ASP A 394 -0.64 15.13 -2.57
C ASP A 394 -1.33 15.53 -1.27
N GLY A 395 -1.87 16.75 -1.22
CA GLY A 395 -2.63 17.26 -0.09
C GLY A 395 -4.13 17.25 -0.30
N THR A 396 -4.84 17.68 0.74
CA THR A 396 -6.28 17.88 0.75
C THR A 396 -6.61 19.33 1.06
N ILE A 397 -7.69 19.86 0.49
CA ILE A 397 -8.20 21.21 0.73
C ILE A 397 -9.61 21.09 1.32
N ASP A 398 -9.89 21.82 2.40
CA ASP A 398 -11.23 21.85 3.00
C ASP A 398 -12.16 22.90 2.36
N GLU A 399 -13.40 22.98 2.83
CA GLU A 399 -14.41 23.92 2.31
C GLU A 399 -14.05 25.41 2.50
N ASN A 400 -13.06 25.72 3.35
CA ASN A 400 -12.60 27.07 3.66
C ASN A 400 -11.25 27.39 3.01
N GLY A 401 -10.70 26.49 2.19
CA GLY A 401 -9.42 26.67 1.51
C GLY A 401 -8.21 26.35 2.39
N HIS A 402 -8.41 25.76 3.58
CA HIS A 402 -7.31 25.27 4.41
C HIS A 402 -6.79 23.96 3.84
N PHE A 403 -5.49 23.88 3.59
CA PHE A 403 -4.86 22.72 3.01
C PHE A 403 -3.92 22.02 3.99
N SER A 404 -3.79 20.71 3.80
CA SER A 404 -2.90 19.85 4.59
C SER A 404 -2.21 18.82 3.69
N ILE A 405 -0.90 18.65 3.85
CA ILE A 405 -0.07 17.69 3.12
C ILE A 405 0.69 16.84 4.14
N SER A 406 0.59 15.52 4.01
CA SER A 406 1.33 14.58 4.87
C SER A 406 2.62 14.13 4.19
N VAL A 407 3.76 14.34 4.83
CA VAL A 407 5.09 14.02 4.30
C VAL A 407 5.90 13.17 5.29
N PRO A 408 6.74 12.23 4.81
CA PRO A 408 7.66 11.51 5.68
C PRO A 408 8.78 12.43 6.16
N ILE A 409 9.21 12.25 7.41
CA ILE A 409 10.36 12.94 8.01
C ILE A 409 11.50 11.95 8.20
N VAL A 410 12.66 12.28 7.66
CA VAL A 410 13.93 11.57 7.88
C VAL A 410 14.83 12.35 8.83
N SER A 411 15.79 11.67 9.47
CA SER A 411 16.78 12.34 10.33
C SER A 411 17.58 13.37 9.54
N GLY A 412 17.93 14.49 10.19
CA GLY A 412 18.64 15.59 9.56
C GLY A 412 17.70 16.58 8.86
N GLU A 413 18.18 17.16 7.76
CA GLU A 413 17.49 18.21 7.03
C GLU A 413 16.41 17.63 6.09
N ASN A 414 15.19 18.13 6.19
CA ASN A 414 14.06 17.80 5.31
C ASN A 414 13.62 19.07 4.60
N ASN A 415 13.56 19.04 3.27
CA ASN A 415 13.15 20.17 2.44
C ASN A 415 11.99 19.76 1.54
N PHE A 416 10.94 20.57 1.54
CA PHE A 416 9.71 20.35 0.78
C PHE A 416 9.38 21.59 -0.05
N ASP A 417 9.23 21.39 -1.36
CA ASP A 417 8.75 22.40 -2.29
C ASP A 417 7.23 22.23 -2.43
N ILE A 418 6.48 23.26 -2.05
CA ILE A 418 5.01 23.21 -1.98
C ILE A 418 4.43 23.88 -3.21
N TYR A 419 3.66 23.12 -3.97
CA TYR A 419 2.96 23.55 -5.16
C TYR A 419 1.49 23.74 -4.83
N VAL A 420 0.95 24.88 -5.26
CA VAL A 420 -0.48 25.20 -5.22
C VAL A 420 -0.86 25.56 -6.64
N TYR A 421 -1.72 24.77 -7.26
CA TYR A 421 -1.97 24.83 -8.69
C TYR A 421 -3.45 24.70 -9.03
N ASP A 422 -3.87 25.21 -10.17
CA ASP A 422 -5.27 25.20 -10.60
C ASP A 422 -5.53 24.28 -11.82
N ALA A 423 -6.79 24.20 -12.25
CA ALA A 423 -7.21 23.42 -13.42
C ALA A 423 -6.78 24.03 -14.77
N ALA A 424 -6.33 25.29 -14.78
CA ALA A 424 -5.66 25.92 -15.92
C ALA A 424 -4.16 25.57 -15.96
N MET A 425 -3.67 24.77 -15.00
CA MET A 425 -2.27 24.39 -14.82
C MET A 425 -1.36 25.53 -14.37
N ASN A 426 -1.88 26.66 -13.89
CA ASN A 426 -1.01 27.66 -13.25
C ASN A 426 -0.47 27.08 -11.93
N GLY A 427 0.78 27.39 -11.60
CA GLY A 427 1.42 26.95 -10.33
C GLY A 427 1.96 25.52 -10.34
N VAL A 428 1.97 24.82 -11.49
CA VAL A 428 2.53 23.45 -11.60
C VAL A 428 4.03 23.39 -11.85
N LEU A 429 4.62 24.46 -12.40
CA LEU A 429 6.04 24.48 -12.79
C LEU A 429 6.96 25.02 -11.71
N GLU A 430 6.50 26.01 -10.94
CA GLU A 430 7.26 26.70 -9.89
C GLU A 430 6.56 26.53 -8.53
N PRO A 431 7.30 26.21 -7.46
CA PRO A 431 6.71 26.06 -6.14
C PRO A 431 6.21 27.39 -5.59
N ALA A 432 5.04 27.36 -4.95
CA ALA A 432 4.46 28.50 -4.26
C ALA A 432 5.18 28.80 -2.94
N HIS A 433 5.62 27.77 -2.21
CA HIS A 433 6.32 27.90 -0.92
C HIS A 433 7.44 26.87 -0.77
N HIS A 434 8.37 27.15 0.14
CA HIS A 434 9.40 26.20 0.56
C HIS A 434 9.30 25.97 2.08
N VAL A 435 9.32 24.71 2.51
CA VAL A 435 9.25 24.33 3.92
C VAL A 435 10.47 23.48 4.26
N SER A 436 11.23 23.90 5.27
CA SER A 436 12.38 23.17 5.79
C SER A 436 12.13 22.74 7.23
N TYR A 437 12.52 21.51 7.56
CA TYR A 437 12.43 20.96 8.91
C TYR A 437 13.71 20.19 9.27
N GLN A 438 14.30 20.53 10.41
CA GLN A 438 15.45 19.82 10.96
C GLN A 438 14.97 18.80 11.99
N ALA A 439 15.02 17.51 11.66
CA ALA A 439 14.79 16.43 12.59
C ALA A 439 16.09 16.12 13.35
N GLU A 440 16.00 15.86 14.66
CA GLU A 440 17.15 15.41 15.46
C GLU A 440 17.74 14.12 14.88
N GLU A 441 19.08 14.01 14.84
CA GLU A 441 19.77 12.79 14.40
C GLU A 441 19.48 11.67 15.40
N GLU A 442 19.05 10.50 14.92
CA GLU A 442 18.93 9.36 15.82
C GLU A 442 20.30 8.89 16.28
N PRO A 443 20.43 8.43 17.54
CA PRO A 443 21.63 7.76 17.99
C PRO A 443 21.93 6.58 17.07
N GLY A 444 23.20 6.43 16.72
CA GLY A 444 23.66 5.34 15.87
C GLY A 444 23.33 3.95 16.44
N PRO A 445 23.45 2.89 15.62
CA PRO A 445 23.15 1.54 16.06
C PRO A 445 24.00 1.13 17.28
N VAL A 446 23.38 0.44 18.24
CA VAL A 446 24.05 -0.03 19.45
C VAL A 446 24.73 -1.37 19.17
N ASP A 447 26.06 -1.40 19.14
CA ASP A 447 26.86 -2.62 19.01
C ASP A 447 26.93 -3.36 20.36
N LEU A 448 26.95 -4.71 20.32
CA LEU A 448 27.31 -5.53 21.46
C LEU A 448 28.59 -6.33 21.19
N SER A 449 29.47 -6.37 22.18
CA SER A 449 30.69 -7.18 22.12
C SER A 449 30.91 -7.98 23.40
N ALA A 450 31.12 -9.28 23.25
CA ALA A 450 31.65 -10.11 24.32
C ALA A 450 33.18 -9.93 24.36
N VAL A 451 33.72 -9.65 25.54
CA VAL A 451 35.15 -9.42 25.75
C VAL A 451 35.61 -10.31 26.90
N SER A 452 36.67 -11.08 26.67
CA SER A 452 37.27 -11.88 27.73
C SER A 452 38.26 -11.07 28.56
N SER A 453 38.34 -11.35 29.87
CA SER A 453 39.32 -10.73 30.76
C SER A 453 40.78 -11.04 30.40
N SER A 454 41.03 -12.10 29.62
CA SER A 454 42.36 -12.49 29.15
C SER A 454 42.25 -13.21 27.80
N GLU A 455 43.31 -13.18 26.99
CA GLU A 455 43.38 -13.99 25.76
C GLU A 455 43.66 -15.47 26.09
N GLN A 456 44.37 -15.74 27.20
CA GLN A 456 44.80 -17.07 27.59
C GLN A 456 44.75 -17.24 29.10
N VAL A 457 44.40 -18.45 29.56
CA VAL A 457 44.49 -18.87 30.96
C VAL A 457 45.02 -20.29 31.06
N HIS A 458 45.53 -20.68 32.23
CA HIS A 458 45.92 -22.06 32.47
C HIS A 458 44.72 -22.90 32.94
N ARG A 459 44.83 -24.22 32.82
CA ARG A 459 43.88 -25.17 33.43
C ARG A 459 43.48 -24.74 34.85
N GLY A 460 42.17 -24.69 35.09
CA GLY A 460 41.54 -24.38 36.38
C GLY A 460 41.55 -22.89 36.77
N GLU A 461 42.24 -22.03 36.02
CA GLU A 461 42.26 -20.59 36.27
C GLU A 461 40.95 -19.93 35.82
N ALA A 462 40.44 -19.03 36.65
CA ALA A 462 39.19 -18.32 36.36
C ALA A 462 39.42 -17.16 35.38
N PHE A 463 38.41 -16.91 34.55
CA PHE A 463 38.34 -15.77 33.64
C PHE A 463 36.91 -15.27 33.55
N THR A 464 36.72 -14.07 33.01
CA THR A 464 35.39 -13.51 32.79
C THR A 464 35.11 -13.23 31.32
N ILE A 465 33.82 -13.12 30.99
CA ILE A 465 33.30 -12.64 29.72
C ILE A 465 32.34 -11.48 30.02
N GLY A 466 32.77 -10.25 29.72
CA GLY A 466 31.94 -9.05 29.82
C GLY A 466 31.19 -8.78 28.52
N VAL A 467 29.91 -8.45 28.59
CA VAL A 467 29.09 -8.09 27.42
C VAL A 467 28.93 -6.57 27.39
N HIS A 468 29.70 -5.92 26.51
CA HIS A 468 29.76 -4.47 26.40
C HIS A 468 28.79 -3.95 25.33
N PHE A 469 28.23 -2.75 25.57
CA PHE A 469 27.42 -2.03 24.61
C PHE A 469 28.08 -0.69 24.24
N SER A 470 28.00 -0.31 22.96
CA SER A 470 28.40 1.03 22.49
C SER A 470 27.43 2.10 23.00
N PRO A 471 27.71 3.41 22.82
CA PRO A 471 26.81 4.46 23.29
C PRO A 471 25.37 4.24 22.83
N ALA A 472 24.44 4.22 23.79
CA ALA A 472 23.01 4.11 23.62
C ALA A 472 22.33 5.32 24.28
N GLU A 473 21.17 5.72 23.76
CA GLU A 473 20.32 6.71 24.40
C GLU A 473 19.09 6.04 25.00
N ASP A 474 18.70 6.50 26.19
CA ASP A 474 17.49 6.07 26.89
C ASP A 474 17.40 4.54 27.12
N LEU A 475 18.53 3.83 27.26
CA LEU A 475 18.57 2.39 27.47
C LEU A 475 17.88 2.01 28.78
N TYR A 476 16.74 1.32 28.68
CA TYR A 476 15.91 0.94 29.83
C TYR A 476 15.94 -0.57 30.11
N SER A 477 15.95 -1.38 29.06
CA SER A 477 15.97 -2.85 29.16
C SER A 477 16.83 -3.45 28.06
N ALA A 478 17.56 -4.52 28.37
CA ALA A 478 18.36 -5.26 27.41
C ALA A 478 18.24 -6.78 27.63
N GLN A 479 18.21 -7.52 26.53
CA GLN A 479 18.37 -8.97 26.52
C GLN A 479 19.42 -9.41 25.49
N PHE A 480 20.09 -10.52 25.75
CA PHE A 480 20.97 -11.19 24.80
C PHE A 480 21.18 -12.66 25.18
N SER A 481 21.67 -13.47 24.25
CA SER A 481 22.12 -14.84 24.49
C SER A 481 23.64 -14.92 24.42
N LEU A 482 24.28 -15.54 25.42
CA LEU A 482 25.70 -15.91 25.41
C LEU A 482 25.82 -17.43 25.23
N THR A 483 26.45 -17.88 24.15
CA THR A 483 26.68 -19.31 23.86
C THR A 483 28.13 -19.69 24.12
N TYR A 484 28.39 -20.78 24.85
CA TYR A 484 29.71 -21.26 25.24
C TYR A 484 29.76 -22.80 25.35
N ASP A 485 30.93 -23.38 25.60
CA ASP A 485 31.13 -24.84 25.71
C ASP A 485 30.74 -25.40 27.10
N ALA A 486 30.02 -26.53 27.12
CA ALA A 486 29.52 -27.16 28.34
C ALA A 486 30.62 -27.74 29.25
N SER A 487 31.82 -27.96 28.74
CA SER A 487 32.97 -28.41 29.54
C SER A 487 33.53 -27.32 30.46
N LEU A 488 33.16 -26.06 30.24
CA LEU A 488 33.53 -24.95 31.11
C LEU A 488 32.68 -24.93 32.39
N ASN A 489 33.33 -24.67 33.52
CA ASN A 489 32.65 -24.44 34.79
C ASN A 489 32.19 -22.97 34.84
N LYS A 490 30.89 -22.71 34.65
CA LYS A 490 30.28 -21.39 34.86
C LYS A 490 30.03 -21.13 36.35
N GLY A 491 30.49 -19.97 36.82
CA GLY A 491 30.24 -19.41 38.15
C GLY A 491 29.11 -18.35 38.16
N SER A 492 29.24 -17.36 39.03
CA SER A 492 28.31 -16.22 39.15
C SER A 492 28.28 -15.32 37.89
N ILE A 493 27.30 -14.41 37.86
CA ILE A 493 27.22 -13.31 36.90
C ILE A 493 27.13 -12.01 37.71
N ASP A 494 28.00 -11.05 37.40
CA ASP A 494 27.86 -9.69 37.92
C ASP A 494 26.94 -8.88 37.00
N PRO A 495 25.89 -8.23 37.53
CA PRO A 495 24.98 -7.42 36.73
C PRO A 495 25.63 -6.10 36.29
N SER A 496 24.99 -5.41 35.34
CA SER A 496 25.50 -4.13 34.80
C SER A 496 25.82 -3.12 35.89
N PRO A 497 27.10 -2.66 36.01
CA PRO A 497 27.46 -1.63 36.98
C PRO A 497 26.86 -0.27 36.60
N GLU A 498 26.71 0.04 35.31
CA GLU A 498 26.12 1.29 34.84
C GLU A 498 24.63 1.37 35.19
N LEU A 499 23.86 0.34 34.83
CA LEU A 499 22.43 0.31 35.12
C LEU A 499 22.16 0.19 36.63
N ALA A 500 22.98 -0.55 37.38
CA ALA A 500 22.85 -0.62 38.83
C ALA A 500 23.09 0.74 39.50
N ARG A 501 24.10 1.50 39.06
CA ARG A 501 24.36 2.85 39.57
C ARG A 501 23.23 3.81 39.19
N TYR A 502 22.79 3.76 37.94
CA TYR A 502 21.68 4.59 37.47
C TYR A 502 20.39 4.31 38.25
N GLN A 503 20.04 3.04 38.46
CA GLN A 503 18.90 2.61 39.27
C GLN A 503 18.99 3.15 40.70
N ALA A 504 20.15 3.06 41.35
CA ALA A 504 20.33 3.55 42.72
C ALA A 504 20.20 5.08 42.85
N GLU A 505 20.49 5.82 41.77
CA GLU A 505 20.34 7.28 41.73
C GLU A 505 18.88 7.72 41.50
N HIS A 506 18.04 6.87 40.89
CA HIS A 506 16.69 7.24 40.41
C HIS A 506 15.51 6.47 41.04
N GLY A 507 15.75 5.35 41.72
CA GLY A 507 14.68 4.53 42.31
C GLY A 507 15.10 3.72 43.54
N GLU A 508 14.10 3.33 44.35
CA GLU A 508 14.32 2.48 45.54
C GLU A 508 14.30 0.97 45.23
N ALA A 509 13.82 0.58 44.04
CA ALA A 509 13.82 -0.80 43.58
C ALA A 509 15.21 -1.23 43.10
N GLY A 510 15.55 -2.51 43.28
CA GLY A 510 16.75 -3.09 42.69
C GLY A 510 16.60 -3.34 41.19
N LEU A 511 17.73 -3.48 40.50
CA LEU A 511 17.78 -3.85 39.09
C LEU A 511 17.12 -5.21 38.85
N ILE A 512 16.32 -5.33 37.80
CA ILE A 512 15.70 -6.61 37.41
C ILE A 512 16.72 -7.37 36.57
N VAL A 513 17.13 -8.54 37.04
CA VAL A 513 18.05 -9.43 36.32
C VAL A 513 17.49 -10.83 36.25
N HIS A 514 17.71 -11.49 35.12
CA HIS A 514 17.20 -12.83 34.85
C HIS A 514 18.14 -13.57 33.90
N GLU A 515 18.36 -14.86 34.15
CA GLU A 515 19.15 -15.73 33.28
C GLU A 515 18.43 -17.06 33.07
N SER A 516 18.24 -17.45 31.81
CA SER A 516 17.82 -18.79 31.41
C SER A 516 18.98 -19.55 30.79
N VAL A 517 19.29 -20.75 31.28
CA VAL A 517 20.36 -21.60 30.73
C VAL A 517 19.77 -22.78 29.98
N TYR A 518 20.30 -23.06 28.79
CA TYR A 518 19.87 -24.16 27.93
C TYR A 518 21.07 -24.97 27.46
N GLU A 519 21.04 -26.28 27.65
CA GLU A 519 21.97 -27.18 26.96
C GLU A 519 21.57 -27.27 25.47
N LEU A 520 22.55 -27.11 24.60
CA LEU A 520 22.39 -27.24 23.16
C LEU A 520 23.02 -28.56 22.66
N PRO A 521 22.64 -29.03 21.46
CA PRO A 521 23.38 -30.08 20.77
C PRO A 521 24.87 -29.74 20.65
N ASP A 522 25.71 -30.77 20.45
CA ASP A 522 27.16 -30.65 20.23
C ASP A 522 27.98 -30.13 21.43
N GLY A 523 27.42 -30.19 22.65
CA GLY A 523 28.16 -29.86 23.87
C GLY A 523 28.29 -28.36 24.14
N LEU A 524 27.38 -27.55 23.60
CA LEU A 524 27.29 -26.12 23.88
C LEU A 524 26.20 -25.81 24.91
N VAL A 525 26.30 -24.66 25.53
CA VAL A 525 25.32 -24.09 26.47
C VAL A 525 24.99 -22.68 26.02
N ARG A 526 23.71 -22.31 26.06
CA ARG A 526 23.22 -20.94 25.81
C ARG A 526 22.66 -20.34 27.08
N SER A 527 23.14 -19.16 27.45
CA SER A 527 22.62 -18.34 28.54
C SER A 527 21.87 -17.15 27.96
N ASP A 528 20.53 -17.14 28.07
CA ASP A 528 19.70 -15.98 27.73
C ASP A 528 19.61 -15.07 28.96
N TYR A 529 20.20 -13.88 28.88
CA TYR A 529 20.31 -12.94 29.98
C TYR A 529 19.46 -11.70 29.71
N VAL A 530 18.74 -11.23 30.73
CA VAL A 530 17.93 -10.00 30.71
C VAL A 530 18.35 -9.11 31.87
N VAL A 531 18.50 -7.82 31.58
CA VAL A 531 18.71 -6.76 32.57
C VAL A 531 17.78 -5.59 32.28
N SER A 532 17.10 -5.07 33.30
CA SER A 532 16.14 -3.97 33.15
C SER A 532 16.12 -3.07 34.37
N LEU A 533 16.00 -1.76 34.13
CA LEU A 533 15.63 -0.79 35.15
C LEU A 533 14.20 -1.06 35.65
N ALA A 534 13.90 -0.54 36.83
CA ALA A 534 12.60 -0.68 37.49
C ALA A 534 12.14 0.67 38.08
N GLY A 535 11.15 1.29 37.43
CA GLY A 535 10.52 2.53 37.89
C GLY A 535 9.97 3.39 36.76
N ASP A 536 9.43 4.56 37.10
CA ASP A 536 8.86 5.50 36.14
C ASP A 536 9.80 6.69 35.94
N PHE A 537 10.87 6.46 35.19
CA PHE A 537 11.92 7.42 34.85
C PHE A 537 12.60 7.02 33.53
N SER A 538 13.34 7.94 32.92
CA SER A 538 14.06 7.72 31.66
C SER A 538 15.11 6.60 31.78
N GLY A 539 15.51 6.02 30.66
CA GLY A 539 16.62 5.08 30.59
C GLY A 539 18.00 5.73 30.69
N TYR A 540 19.02 4.87 30.77
CA TYR A 540 20.41 5.26 30.84
C TYR A 540 20.95 5.70 29.47
N THR A 541 21.67 6.82 29.43
CA THR A 541 22.38 7.29 28.22
C THR A 541 23.89 7.20 28.43
N GLY A 542 24.57 6.49 27.53
CA GLY A 542 26.01 6.23 27.58
C GLY A 542 26.38 4.85 27.03
N ASP A 543 27.63 4.44 27.24
CA ASP A 543 28.16 3.10 26.95
C ASP A 543 28.45 2.33 28.26
N GLY A 544 28.71 1.02 28.16
CA GLY A 544 28.96 0.24 29.39
C GLY A 544 28.98 -1.27 29.23
N THR A 545 28.69 -1.98 30.32
CA THR A 545 28.65 -3.45 30.38
C THR A 545 27.28 -3.93 30.86
N LEU A 546 26.61 -4.82 30.12
CA LEU A 546 25.31 -5.38 30.51
C LEU A 546 25.41 -6.48 31.57
N ALA A 547 26.45 -7.30 31.50
CA ALA A 547 26.76 -8.36 32.48
C ALA A 547 28.19 -8.88 32.33
N THR A 548 28.72 -9.45 33.42
CA THR A 548 30.02 -10.12 33.45
C THR A 548 29.87 -11.55 33.95
N PHE A 549 30.15 -12.53 33.09
CA PHE A 549 30.04 -13.96 33.38
C PHE A 549 31.37 -14.51 33.87
N HIS A 550 31.37 -15.34 34.91
CA HIS A 550 32.57 -15.98 35.45
C HIS A 550 32.71 -17.44 34.99
N PHE A 551 33.90 -17.83 34.57
CA PHE A 551 34.19 -19.17 34.04
C PHE A 551 35.53 -19.71 34.55
N SER A 552 35.70 -21.03 34.49
CA SER A 552 37.00 -21.72 34.51
C SER A 552 36.92 -22.99 33.66
N GLY A 553 38.04 -23.52 33.20
CA GLY A 553 38.04 -24.76 32.39
C GLY A 553 39.20 -25.69 32.69
N GLU A 554 38.94 -26.99 32.61
CA GLU A 554 39.91 -28.04 32.93
C GLU A 554 40.57 -28.63 31.68
N GLU A 555 39.96 -28.48 30.51
CA GLU A 555 40.47 -29.06 29.26
C GLU A 555 41.23 -28.00 28.44
N PRO A 556 42.49 -28.27 28.03
CA PRO A 556 43.21 -27.35 27.16
C PRO A 556 42.57 -27.27 25.78
N GLY A 557 42.37 -26.06 25.27
CA GLY A 557 41.69 -25.83 24.00
C GLY A 557 41.38 -24.35 23.77
N THR A 558 40.78 -24.05 22.63
CA THR A 558 40.23 -22.71 22.35
C THR A 558 38.72 -22.79 22.49
N TYR A 559 38.18 -21.90 23.31
CA TYR A 559 36.76 -21.81 23.61
C TYR A 559 36.19 -20.53 23.04
N LEU A 560 35.04 -20.63 22.38
CA LEU A 560 34.35 -19.50 21.74
C LEU A 560 33.13 -19.09 22.55
N PHE A 561 32.87 -17.78 22.57
CA PHE A 561 31.71 -17.16 23.20
C PHE A 561 30.94 -16.39 22.14
N GLY A 562 29.76 -16.88 21.77
CA GLY A 562 28.90 -16.24 20.76
C GLY A 562 27.83 -15.36 21.40
N LEU A 563 27.58 -14.19 20.82
CA LEU A 563 26.42 -13.36 21.13
C LEU A 563 25.32 -13.52 20.08
N SER A 564 24.08 -13.64 20.52
CA SER A 564 22.89 -13.68 19.66
C SER A 564 21.65 -13.14 20.36
N ASN A 565 20.52 -13.05 19.66
CA ASN A 565 19.20 -12.66 20.21
C ASN A 565 19.20 -11.35 21.01
N ALA A 566 20.09 -10.42 20.65
CA ALA A 566 20.19 -9.13 21.29
C ALA A 566 18.97 -8.27 20.97
N ARG A 567 18.38 -7.65 22.00
CA ARG A 567 17.30 -6.68 21.87
C ARG A 567 17.39 -5.69 23.02
N MET A 568 17.24 -4.41 22.72
CA MET A 568 17.26 -3.34 23.70
C MET A 568 16.05 -2.44 23.54
N LEU A 569 15.52 -1.94 24.66
CA LEU A 569 14.34 -1.10 24.70
C LEU A 569 14.63 0.22 25.41
N ASN A 570 14.00 1.27 24.91
CA ASN A 570 13.95 2.57 25.57
C ASN A 570 12.91 2.62 26.70
N SER A 571 12.82 3.75 27.42
CA SER A 571 11.89 3.90 28.55
C SER A 571 10.41 3.88 28.14
N ASN A 572 10.10 4.14 26.86
CA ASN A 572 8.76 4.03 26.28
C ASN A 572 8.41 2.60 25.83
N GLY A 573 9.36 1.66 25.89
CA GLY A 573 9.18 0.27 25.44
C GLY A 573 9.38 0.06 23.94
N GLU A 574 10.02 1.00 23.25
CA GLU A 574 10.36 0.93 21.83
C GLU A 574 11.76 0.34 21.64
N ASP A 575 11.98 -0.35 20.50
CA ASP A 575 13.25 -1.00 20.19
C ASP A 575 14.34 0.02 19.83
N LEU A 576 15.52 -0.10 20.46
CA LEU A 576 16.73 0.59 19.99
C LEU A 576 17.30 -0.13 18.77
N THR A 577 17.84 0.63 17.82
CA THR A 577 18.46 0.08 16.61
C THR A 577 19.73 -0.69 16.98
N MET A 578 19.76 -2.00 16.71
CA MET A 578 20.91 -2.85 16.99
C MET A 578 21.96 -2.80 15.88
N GLY A 579 23.22 -2.74 16.27
CA GLY A 579 24.38 -2.83 15.39
C GLY A 579 24.93 -4.26 15.29
N THR A 580 26.25 -4.34 15.30
CA THR A 580 27.01 -5.58 15.22
C THR A 580 27.04 -6.33 16.55
N LEU A 581 27.00 -7.66 16.47
CA LEU A 581 27.22 -8.56 17.60
C LEU A 581 28.56 -9.27 17.42
N SER A 582 29.48 -9.06 18.35
CA SER A 582 30.83 -9.64 18.31
C SER A 582 31.05 -10.61 19.47
N GLY A 583 31.52 -11.82 19.17
CA GLY A 583 31.86 -12.83 20.16
C GLY A 583 33.27 -12.67 20.75
N ALA A 584 33.57 -13.46 21.78
CA ALA A 584 34.91 -13.57 22.37
C ALA A 584 35.52 -14.96 22.13
N SER A 585 36.82 -15.09 22.38
CA SER A 585 37.48 -16.38 22.47
C SER A 585 38.51 -16.38 23.59
N ILE A 586 38.74 -17.53 24.20
CA ILE A 586 39.82 -17.72 25.16
C ILE A 586 40.57 -19.02 24.89
N GLN A 587 41.88 -19.02 25.12
CA GLN A 587 42.70 -20.21 25.03
C GLN A 587 43.04 -20.74 26.43
N ILE A 588 42.64 -21.97 26.73
CA ILE A 588 43.06 -22.68 27.94
C ILE A 588 44.31 -23.50 27.62
N LEU A 589 45.40 -23.20 28.30
CA LEU A 589 46.68 -23.86 28.12
C LEU A 589 46.81 -25.08 29.06
N PRO A 590 47.52 -26.15 28.63
CA PRO A 590 47.96 -27.20 29.54
C PRO A 590 48.84 -26.57 30.65
N SER A 591 48.85 -27.16 31.84
CA SER A 591 49.73 -26.73 32.92
C SER A 591 51.20 -26.74 32.44
N GLY A 592 51.73 -25.57 32.11
CA GLY A 592 53.15 -25.39 31.80
C GLY A 592 53.95 -25.50 33.09
N GLY A 593 54.99 -26.35 33.09
CA GLY A 593 55.96 -26.40 34.18
C GLY A 593 56.66 -25.05 34.33
N GLY A 594 56.12 -24.18 35.17
CA GLY A 594 56.58 -22.81 35.30
C GLY A 594 55.69 -21.94 36.17
N GLY A 595 55.57 -22.26 37.46
CA GLY A 595 55.40 -21.24 38.51
C GLY A 595 54.02 -20.62 38.71
N SER A 596 53.02 -21.42 39.04
CA SER A 596 52.28 -21.16 40.28
C SER A 596 51.92 -22.51 40.88
N ASP A 597 52.33 -22.75 42.13
CA ASP A 597 51.87 -23.94 42.82
C ASP A 597 50.35 -23.79 42.98
N GLN A 598 49.60 -24.47 42.12
CA GLN A 598 48.15 -24.60 42.27
C GLN A 598 47.91 -25.61 43.38
N TYR A 599 47.03 -25.24 44.31
CA TYR A 599 46.69 -26.05 45.46
C TYR A 599 45.19 -26.34 45.43
N ALA A 600 44.83 -27.53 45.89
CA ALA A 600 43.45 -27.93 46.06
C ALA A 600 42.90 -27.39 47.38
N ILE A 601 41.84 -26.59 47.31
CA ILE A 601 40.95 -26.37 48.45
C ILE A 601 39.89 -27.46 48.39
N THR A 602 39.92 -28.37 49.35
CA THR A 602 38.92 -29.42 49.50
C THR A 602 38.06 -29.15 50.73
N GLY A 603 36.92 -29.80 50.85
CA GLY A 603 36.05 -29.52 51.97
C GLY A 603 34.75 -30.28 51.94
N THR A 604 33.90 -30.03 52.93
CA THR A 604 32.52 -30.51 52.95
C THR A 604 31.58 -29.37 53.31
N ILE A 605 30.43 -29.32 52.67
CA ILE A 605 29.33 -28.40 52.94
C ILE A 605 28.25 -29.18 53.71
N ARG A 606 27.77 -28.61 54.82
CA ARG A 606 26.61 -29.12 55.58
C ARG A 606 25.56 -28.02 55.66
N ALA A 607 24.31 -28.37 55.41
CA ALA A 607 23.17 -27.46 55.50
C ALA A 607 22.26 -27.93 56.65
N GLU A 608 21.73 -27.00 57.45
CA GLU A 608 20.97 -27.31 58.68
C GLU A 608 19.71 -28.14 58.39
N ALA A 609 19.02 -27.84 57.29
CA ALA A 609 17.76 -28.48 56.95
C ALA A 609 17.93 -29.80 56.17
N PHE A 610 19.12 -30.11 55.65
CA PHE A 610 19.31 -31.26 54.76
C PHE A 610 19.36 -32.58 55.53
N GLY A 611 18.50 -33.52 55.14
CA GLY A 611 18.45 -34.88 55.68
C GLY A 611 19.52 -35.83 55.11
N ALA A 612 19.56 -37.05 55.64
CA ALA A 612 20.41 -38.12 55.11
C ALA A 612 19.89 -38.56 53.73
N GLY A 613 20.62 -38.26 52.66
CA GLY A 613 20.28 -38.64 51.29
C GLY A 613 20.11 -37.48 50.30
N VAL A 614 20.24 -36.23 50.74
CA VAL A 614 20.24 -35.08 49.83
C VAL A 614 21.54 -35.04 49.02
N ASP A 615 21.43 -34.91 47.70
CA ASP A 615 22.55 -34.78 46.76
C ASP A 615 22.94 -33.31 46.61
N TYR A 616 24.12 -32.94 47.14
CA TYR A 616 24.64 -31.57 47.07
C TYR A 616 25.11 -31.14 45.67
N GLY A 617 25.37 -32.09 44.78
CA GLY A 617 25.78 -31.84 43.39
C GLY A 617 24.60 -31.78 42.42
N GLU A 618 23.39 -32.10 42.87
CA GLU A 618 22.17 -32.04 42.06
C GLU A 618 21.81 -30.59 41.73
N THR A 619 21.41 -30.37 40.48
CA THR A 619 20.68 -29.17 40.08
C THR A 619 19.20 -29.40 40.36
N TRP A 620 18.67 -28.81 41.45
CA TRP A 620 17.28 -29.04 41.87
C TRP A 620 16.24 -28.32 41.04
N TYR A 621 16.66 -27.26 40.35
CA TYR A 621 15.86 -26.57 39.36
C TYR A 621 16.76 -26.01 38.28
N GLU A 622 16.39 -26.30 37.04
CA GLU A 622 17.00 -25.78 35.83
C GLU A 622 15.87 -25.32 34.93
N GLY A 623 15.64 -24.01 34.90
CA GLY A 623 14.61 -23.42 34.08
C GLY A 623 14.91 -21.96 33.81
N THR A 624 13.96 -21.24 33.24
CA THR A 624 14.25 -19.95 32.64
C THR A 624 14.67 -18.88 33.65
N ASP A 625 14.31 -19.00 34.94
CA ASP A 625 14.70 -18.06 35.99
C ASP A 625 15.95 -18.43 36.79
N GLY A 626 16.76 -19.36 36.27
CA GLY A 626 18.11 -19.62 36.74
C GLY A 626 18.37 -21.07 37.12
N VAL A 627 19.61 -21.33 37.55
CA VAL A 627 20.08 -22.65 37.98
C VAL A 627 20.19 -22.66 39.50
N HIS A 628 19.45 -23.57 40.13
CA HIS A 628 19.37 -23.68 41.58
C HIS A 628 20.15 -24.90 42.06
N LYS A 629 21.44 -24.68 42.38
CA LYS A 629 22.41 -25.69 42.84
C LYS A 629 23.33 -25.11 43.91
N VAL A 630 24.06 -25.97 44.61
CA VAL A 630 25.11 -25.54 45.55
C VAL A 630 26.32 -25.03 44.77
N THR A 631 26.84 -23.87 45.16
CA THR A 631 28.05 -23.30 44.55
C THR A 631 29.13 -23.05 45.59
N VAL A 632 30.38 -23.12 45.14
CA VAL A 632 31.56 -22.78 45.95
C VAL A 632 32.57 -22.03 45.09
N GLU A 633 32.99 -20.88 45.57
CA GLU A 633 33.84 -19.93 44.84
C GLU A 633 34.96 -19.45 45.74
N ALA A 634 36.17 -19.27 45.21
CA ALA A 634 37.28 -18.63 45.89
C ALA A 634 37.46 -17.22 45.33
N ILE A 635 37.39 -16.22 46.20
CA ILE A 635 37.33 -14.80 45.86
C ILE A 635 38.59 -14.12 46.40
N ASP A 636 39.30 -13.32 45.59
CA ASP A 636 40.46 -12.57 46.09
C ASP A 636 40.08 -11.37 46.97
N ALA A 637 41.08 -10.65 47.51
CA ALA A 637 40.86 -9.48 48.35
C ALA A 637 40.19 -8.30 47.61
N GLN A 638 40.15 -8.35 46.28
CA GLN A 638 39.53 -7.35 45.41
C GLN A 638 38.09 -7.73 45.04
N GLY A 639 37.60 -8.88 45.50
CA GLY A 639 36.24 -9.36 45.21
C GLY A 639 36.12 -10.18 43.93
N ASN A 640 37.22 -10.48 43.24
CA ASN A 640 37.17 -11.24 41.99
C ASN A 640 37.12 -12.75 42.27
N VAL A 641 36.25 -13.48 41.56
CA VAL A 641 36.25 -14.94 41.59
C VAL A 641 37.51 -15.45 40.89
N LYS A 642 38.35 -16.17 41.64
CA LYS A 642 39.63 -16.76 41.20
C LYS A 642 39.60 -18.27 41.07
N GLY A 643 38.52 -18.91 41.53
CA GLY A 643 38.24 -20.31 41.27
C GLY A 643 36.80 -20.65 41.57
N VAL A 644 36.18 -21.45 40.70
CA VAL A 644 34.83 -22.03 40.91
C VAL A 644 35.02 -23.52 41.16
N GLY A 645 34.49 -24.02 42.28
CA GLY A 645 34.71 -25.39 42.69
C GLY A 645 33.61 -26.35 42.25
N ARG A 646 33.99 -27.61 42.09
CA ARG A 646 33.07 -28.72 41.83
C ARG A 646 32.54 -29.26 43.15
N VAL A 647 31.21 -29.31 43.30
CA VAL A 647 30.52 -29.91 44.46
C VAL A 647 30.05 -31.32 44.08
N ALA A 648 30.37 -32.30 44.93
CA ALA A 648 29.99 -33.69 44.78
C ALA A 648 28.72 -34.02 45.59
N PRO A 649 28.04 -35.16 45.30
CA PRO A 649 26.78 -35.50 45.94
C PRO A 649 26.78 -35.58 47.47
N ASP A 650 27.91 -35.97 48.06
CA ASP A 650 28.08 -36.05 49.51
C ASP A 650 28.38 -34.71 50.20
N GLY A 651 28.31 -33.62 49.44
CA GLY A 651 28.64 -32.26 49.91
C GLY A 651 30.14 -31.98 49.92
N SER A 652 30.98 -32.93 49.50
CA SER A 652 32.41 -32.65 49.33
C SER A 652 32.63 -31.72 48.13
N TYR A 653 33.62 -30.83 48.22
CA TYR A 653 33.94 -29.95 47.11
C TYR A 653 35.43 -29.84 46.86
N ARG A 654 35.79 -29.39 45.65
CA ARG A 654 37.18 -29.13 45.27
C ARG A 654 37.29 -27.88 44.39
N ILE A 655 38.13 -26.94 44.81
CA ILE A 655 38.59 -25.78 44.02
C ILE A 655 40.08 -25.96 43.77
N VAL A 656 40.56 -25.68 42.56
CA VAL A 656 42.00 -25.57 42.27
C VAL A 656 42.33 -24.12 42.07
N ILE A 657 43.29 -23.60 42.82
CA ILE A 657 43.63 -22.19 42.78
C ILE A 657 45.12 -21.97 43.09
N PRO A 658 45.78 -20.94 42.53
CA PRO A 658 47.15 -20.58 42.88
C PRO A 658 47.34 -20.28 44.38
N ALA A 659 48.60 -20.20 44.81
CA ALA A 659 48.94 -19.70 46.13
C ALA A 659 48.44 -18.25 46.32
N GLY A 660 47.74 -17.96 47.42
CA GLY A 660 47.19 -16.63 47.65
C GLY A 660 46.24 -16.54 48.83
N ALA A 661 45.83 -15.31 49.16
CA ALA A 661 44.80 -15.05 50.15
C ALA A 661 43.45 -14.95 49.44
N TYR A 662 42.50 -15.80 49.84
CA TYR A 662 41.16 -15.87 49.26
C TYR A 662 40.10 -15.89 50.34
N THR A 663 38.89 -15.50 50.00
CA THR A 663 37.66 -15.80 50.73
C THR A 663 36.94 -16.89 49.96
N VAL A 664 36.82 -18.08 50.53
CA VAL A 664 35.99 -19.13 49.94
C VAL A 664 34.55 -18.87 50.36
N ARG A 665 33.68 -18.63 49.38
CA ARG A 665 32.24 -18.42 49.54
C ARG A 665 31.50 -19.67 49.09
N VAL A 666 30.57 -20.13 49.90
CA VAL A 666 29.62 -21.20 49.62
C VAL A 666 28.21 -20.61 49.62
N ALA A 667 27.43 -20.89 48.59
CA ALA A 667 26.00 -20.63 48.58
C ALA A 667 25.24 -21.96 48.53
N VAL A 668 24.37 -22.18 49.52
CA VAL A 668 23.38 -23.26 49.50
C VAL A 668 22.03 -22.59 49.38
N PRO A 669 21.27 -22.84 48.31
CA PRO A 669 20.01 -22.15 48.15
C PRO A 669 19.00 -22.41 49.27
N GLY A 670 18.29 -21.35 49.69
CA GLY A 670 17.40 -21.36 50.85
C GLY A 670 18.10 -21.22 52.21
N HIS A 671 19.43 -21.11 52.22
CA HIS A 671 20.25 -21.03 53.43
C HIS A 671 21.14 -19.79 53.37
N PHE A 672 21.56 -19.31 54.54
CA PHE A 672 22.61 -18.30 54.58
C PHE A 672 23.88 -18.84 53.91
N GLY A 673 24.39 -18.08 52.94
CA GLY A 673 25.71 -18.32 52.37
C GLY A 673 26.77 -18.25 53.47
N ALA A 674 27.93 -18.86 53.25
CA ALA A 674 29.07 -18.74 54.15
C ALA A 674 30.33 -18.34 53.40
N ALA A 675 31.13 -17.51 54.03
CA ALA A 675 32.39 -17.04 53.49
C ALA A 675 33.46 -17.20 54.56
N GLN A 676 34.61 -17.76 54.20
CA GLN A 676 35.75 -17.87 55.09
C GLN A 676 37.05 -17.52 54.38
N GLY A 677 37.80 -16.60 54.98
CA GLY A 677 39.15 -16.26 54.55
C GLY A 677 40.12 -17.44 54.73
N ILE A 678 40.96 -17.69 53.75
CA ILE A 678 41.96 -18.74 53.69
C ILE A 678 43.22 -18.21 52.99
N ASN A 679 44.39 -18.56 53.52
CA ASN A 679 45.66 -18.37 52.82
C ASN A 679 46.10 -19.72 52.28
N VAL A 680 46.13 -19.83 50.95
CA VAL A 680 46.45 -21.05 50.23
C VAL A 680 47.94 -21.05 49.91
N ASN A 681 48.68 -21.99 50.48
CA ASN A 681 50.11 -22.22 50.21
C ASN A 681 50.47 -23.71 50.22
N ALA A 682 49.47 -24.58 50.34
CA ALA A 682 49.47 -26.03 50.31
C ALA A 682 48.02 -26.47 50.06
N ASP A 683 47.82 -27.72 49.63
CA ASP A 683 46.49 -28.33 49.63
C ASP A 683 45.88 -28.18 51.02
N THR A 684 44.68 -27.59 51.08
CA THR A 684 44.05 -27.21 52.33
C THR A 684 42.61 -27.72 52.36
N THR A 685 42.13 -28.08 53.54
CA THR A 685 40.75 -28.51 53.75
C THR A 685 39.98 -27.44 54.52
N LEU A 686 38.82 -27.06 54.02
CA LEU A 686 37.94 -26.05 54.58
C LEU A 686 36.51 -26.58 54.63
N HIS A 687 35.89 -26.61 55.81
CA HIS A 687 34.54 -27.15 55.97
C HIS A 687 33.54 -26.03 56.24
N PHE A 688 32.38 -26.09 55.61
CA PHE A 688 31.30 -25.14 55.79
C PHE A 688 30.08 -25.83 56.42
N GLY A 689 29.52 -25.20 57.44
CA GLY A 689 28.22 -25.56 58.01
C GLY A 689 28.22 -26.22 59.40
N PRO A 690 27.03 -26.58 59.92
CA PRO A 690 25.73 -26.49 59.26
C PRO A 690 25.32 -25.05 58.94
N LEU A 691 25.01 -24.77 57.68
CA LEU A 691 24.54 -23.46 57.22
C LEU A 691 23.09 -23.26 57.68
N PRO A 692 22.73 -22.14 58.32
CA PRO A 692 21.36 -21.89 58.78
C PRO A 692 20.38 -21.83 57.62
N ALA A 693 19.24 -22.52 57.76
CA ALA A 693 18.15 -22.46 56.79
C ALA A 693 17.23 -21.26 57.05
N GLY A 694 16.65 -20.68 56.00
CA GLY A 694 15.58 -19.69 56.13
C GLY A 694 15.70 -18.47 55.22
N ASP A 695 16.86 -18.26 54.58
CA ASP A 695 17.11 -17.17 53.62
C ASP A 695 16.70 -17.65 52.22
N VAL A 696 15.42 -17.50 51.92
CA VAL A 696 14.77 -18.09 50.74
C VAL A 696 14.93 -17.16 49.52
N ASN A 697 15.04 -15.86 49.74
CA ASN A 697 15.24 -14.88 48.68
C ASN A 697 16.73 -14.57 48.41
N GLY A 698 17.65 -15.00 49.29
CA GLY A 698 19.10 -14.86 49.15
C GLY A 698 19.63 -13.46 49.48
N ASP A 699 18.91 -12.67 50.29
CA ASP A 699 19.29 -11.30 50.64
C ASP A 699 20.11 -11.17 51.94
N GLU A 700 20.53 -12.31 52.52
CA GLU A 700 21.29 -12.42 53.76
C GLU A 700 20.54 -11.91 55.02
N VAL A 701 19.21 -11.80 54.94
CA VAL A 701 18.32 -11.50 56.06
C VAL A 701 17.17 -12.51 56.08
N ILE A 702 16.82 -13.05 57.25
CA ILE A 702 15.61 -13.90 57.39
C ILE A 702 14.47 -13.03 57.90
N ASP A 703 13.59 -12.60 57.01
CA ASP A 703 12.49 -11.70 57.33
C ASP A 703 11.14 -12.10 56.74
N LEU A 704 10.21 -11.13 56.70
CA LEU A 704 8.87 -11.36 56.18
C LEU A 704 8.87 -11.74 54.70
N LYS A 705 9.86 -11.31 53.91
CA LYS A 705 9.97 -11.60 52.47
C LYS A 705 10.27 -13.07 52.23
N ASP A 706 11.13 -13.70 53.04
CA ASP A 706 11.39 -15.14 52.97
C ASP A 706 10.15 -15.94 53.30
N LEU A 707 9.48 -15.55 54.39
CA LEU A 707 8.24 -16.20 54.80
C LEU A 707 7.15 -16.04 53.73
N GLN A 708 7.04 -14.87 53.10
CA GLN A 708 6.11 -14.64 51.98
C GLN A 708 6.47 -15.49 50.77
N GLN A 709 7.75 -15.64 50.44
CA GLN A 709 8.19 -16.45 49.30
C GLN A 709 7.89 -17.93 49.53
N ALA A 710 8.19 -18.46 50.71
CA ALA A 710 7.86 -19.84 51.08
C ALA A 710 6.34 -20.06 51.19
N ALA A 711 5.60 -19.13 51.77
CA ALA A 711 4.14 -19.24 51.90
C ALA A 711 3.42 -19.28 50.54
N LYS A 712 3.91 -18.53 49.53
CA LYS A 712 3.39 -18.59 48.16
C LYS A 712 3.59 -19.96 47.50
N ALA A 713 4.53 -20.75 48.00
CA ALA A 713 4.86 -22.07 47.52
C ALA A 713 4.30 -23.20 48.41
N PHE A 714 3.65 -22.88 49.53
CA PHE A 714 3.14 -23.84 50.50
C PHE A 714 2.15 -24.83 49.88
N GLY A 715 2.34 -26.12 50.18
CA GLY A 715 1.55 -27.24 49.67
C GLY A 715 1.96 -27.72 48.27
N LYS A 716 2.99 -27.12 47.64
CA LYS A 716 3.55 -27.62 46.38
C LYS A 716 4.42 -28.84 46.63
N THR A 717 4.41 -29.77 45.67
CA THR A 717 5.28 -30.95 45.65
C THR A 717 6.09 -30.95 44.34
N LYS A 718 7.34 -31.43 44.39
CA LYS A 718 8.34 -31.36 43.31
C LYS A 718 7.88 -32.02 42.01
N GLY A 719 6.92 -32.96 42.01
CA GLY A 719 6.41 -33.56 40.78
C GLY A 719 7.53 -34.10 39.88
N SER A 720 7.64 -33.63 38.62
CA SER A 720 8.79 -33.87 37.72
C SER A 720 9.90 -32.81 37.82
N GLY A 721 9.70 -31.74 38.60
CA GLY A 721 10.62 -30.62 38.82
C GLY A 721 9.89 -29.41 39.46
N TRP A 722 10.64 -28.51 40.10
CA TRP A 722 10.07 -27.26 40.62
C TRP A 722 9.68 -26.30 39.47
N PRO A 723 8.65 -25.46 39.63
CA PRO A 723 8.18 -24.58 38.55
C PRO A 723 9.04 -23.32 38.34
N ASN A 724 9.85 -22.93 39.34
CA ASN A 724 10.79 -21.81 39.27
C ASN A 724 11.85 -21.92 40.39
N ALA A 725 12.96 -21.18 40.26
CA ALA A 725 14.07 -21.23 41.21
C ALA A 725 13.63 -20.79 42.62
N ARG A 726 12.73 -19.81 42.72
CA ARG A 726 12.20 -19.31 44.00
C ARG A 726 11.37 -20.34 44.76
N VAL A 727 10.59 -21.14 44.03
CA VAL A 727 9.81 -22.25 44.60
C VAL A 727 10.75 -23.39 44.97
N SER A 728 11.77 -23.66 44.16
CA SER A 728 12.83 -24.59 44.53
C SER A 728 13.53 -24.16 45.83
N ALA A 729 13.84 -22.87 46.00
CA ALA A 729 14.46 -22.31 47.23
C ALA A 729 13.64 -22.53 48.49
N ALA A 730 12.31 -22.61 48.36
CA ALA A 730 11.40 -22.78 49.48
C ALA A 730 11.29 -24.22 49.99
N ASP A 731 11.74 -25.22 49.24
CA ASP A 731 11.94 -26.61 49.71
C ASP A 731 13.28 -26.69 50.43
N LEU A 732 13.29 -26.29 51.70
CA LEU A 732 14.50 -26.06 52.50
C LEU A 732 15.17 -27.37 52.90
N ASN A 733 14.37 -28.38 53.23
CA ASN A 733 14.88 -29.68 53.67
C ASN A 733 15.15 -30.65 52.51
N ARG A 734 14.77 -30.28 51.28
CA ARG A 734 14.95 -31.05 50.04
C ARG A 734 14.21 -32.38 50.03
N ASP A 735 13.09 -32.48 50.73
CA ASP A 735 12.25 -33.68 50.72
C ASP A 735 11.26 -33.74 49.55
N GLY A 736 11.20 -32.65 48.76
CA GLY A 736 10.36 -32.54 47.58
C GLY A 736 8.93 -32.05 47.88
N SER A 737 8.64 -31.60 49.11
CA SER A 737 7.38 -30.97 49.50
C SER A 737 7.66 -29.67 50.23
N ILE A 738 6.89 -28.62 49.94
CA ILE A 738 6.97 -27.35 50.67
C ILE A 738 5.85 -27.33 51.69
N ASP A 739 6.17 -27.59 52.95
CA ASP A 739 5.17 -27.76 54.01
C ASP A 739 5.50 -26.98 55.30
N LEU A 740 4.87 -27.38 56.40
CA LEU A 740 5.06 -26.69 57.69
C LEU A 740 6.48 -26.85 58.22
N LEU A 741 7.22 -27.88 57.81
CA LEU A 741 8.58 -28.11 58.21
C LEU A 741 9.51 -27.07 57.57
N ASP A 742 9.35 -26.72 56.30
CA ASP A 742 10.11 -25.64 55.65
C ASP A 742 9.82 -24.28 56.29
N ILE A 743 8.54 -23.98 56.49
CA ILE A 743 8.13 -22.74 57.18
C ILE A 743 8.73 -22.69 58.60
N SER A 744 8.85 -23.83 59.28
CA SER A 744 9.42 -23.87 60.63
C SER A 744 10.88 -23.44 60.68
N PHE A 745 11.68 -23.72 59.64
CA PHE A 745 13.07 -23.27 59.57
C PHE A 745 13.16 -21.74 59.51
N ILE A 746 12.32 -21.10 58.69
CA ILE A 746 12.25 -19.63 58.56
C ILE A 746 11.80 -19.02 59.89
N LEU A 747 10.73 -19.54 60.49
CA LEU A 747 10.17 -18.99 61.73
C LEU A 747 11.11 -19.16 62.93
N ASN A 748 11.90 -20.22 62.97
CA ASN A 748 12.84 -20.47 64.07
C ASN A 748 13.99 -19.45 64.11
N ARG A 749 14.30 -18.82 62.97
CA ARG A 749 15.41 -17.86 62.81
C ARG A 749 14.94 -16.48 62.34
N TYR A 750 13.65 -16.20 62.48
CA TYR A 750 13.05 -14.94 62.02
C TYR A 750 13.72 -13.73 62.70
N GLY A 751 14.24 -12.82 61.89
CA GLY A 751 14.97 -11.62 62.32
C GLY A 751 16.50 -11.79 62.42
N GLU A 752 17.05 -12.97 62.09
CA GLU A 752 18.49 -13.14 61.92
C GLU A 752 18.98 -12.44 60.64
N ARG A 753 20.20 -11.89 60.68
CA ARG A 753 20.87 -11.25 59.55
C ARG A 753 22.37 -11.52 59.63
N LYS A 754 23.04 -11.61 58.49
CA LYS A 754 24.47 -11.88 58.44
C LYS A 754 25.35 -10.64 58.43
#